data_AF-A0A969PK56-F1
#
_entry.id   AF-A0A969PK56-F1
#
_cell.length_a   1.000
_cell.length_b   1.000
_cell.length_c   1.000
_cell.angle_alpha   90.00
_cell.angle_beta   90.00
_cell.angle_gamma   90.00
#
_symmetry.space_group_name_H-M   'P 1'
#
loop_
_entity.id
_entity.type
_entity.pdbx_description
1 polymer ?
#
loop_
_entity_poly.entity_id
_entity_poly.type
_entity_poly.pdbx_seq_one_letter_code
_entity_poly.pdbx_strand_id
1 'polypeptide(L)'
;MRSNLSGNPSFLELVHRVRKVSLEAYANQDVPFEKLVETLKPDRDRTRPPLFQVMFAMNPPWTNGNAREVSGLRITSTFGYVHNGTSKFDLTLVMRDTGKGLRVSIEYNTDLFDESTIARMLGHFQTLLEGIVANPDCSIAELPLLTAQEKHQLLEQWNDTRADYPDTACIHQLIEAQAEKTPDAIAVVADKQPLTYQELNARANQLAQYLRSQGVGPDVLVAICMERSLEMVVGILGILKAGGAYVPIDPVYPQERRIYQLRDCQAPLVLTQAHLVSLLPTDEVRAIAIDSEWDAIAKYNPENLPCPTTPKSLAYVIYTSGSTGNPKGVPIKHQSLINHATAMVKTFELTACDRVLQFSSMSFDIFIEEIFPSWICGATVVLRPNDIQASISQFLQFIELQKITILDLPTAFWHELARSLSEIEQSLPPSLRLVIVGGEKASHATYLSWRDKVGTYPRWLNTYGPTETTVTATVYDPVACPEAIEAISELPIGRPIDNTQVYILDRHLQPVSIGIPGELYIGGAGVSPGYLNRPELTNQKFISNPFNETRETYLYKTGDIARYLPSGDIQFLGRRDYQVKIRGFRIELEEIEAALAQHPMVQQCAIVVRESETGEQRLLAYVVLDRDRSAKVEILRSFLKQKLPEYMVPSNFIALDSLPLTPNGKSIALSWQILHLSSRNLSQKNPQKL
;
A
#
# COMPACT_ATOMS: atom_id res chain seq x y z
N MET A 1 5.82 -37.88 -0.08
CA MET A 1 5.40 -37.79 1.34
C MET A 1 4.48 -36.59 1.52
N ARG A 2 3.29 -36.74 2.11
CA ARG A 2 2.37 -35.63 2.39
C ARG A 2 2.10 -35.57 3.89
N SER A 3 2.66 -34.58 4.58
CA SER A 3 2.52 -34.40 6.02
C SER A 3 1.37 -33.43 6.34
N ASN A 4 0.62 -33.71 7.41
CA ASN A 4 -0.49 -32.86 7.85
C ASN A 4 -0.10 -32.00 9.07
N LEU A 5 0.02 -30.69 8.83
CA LEU A 5 0.35 -29.68 9.84
C LEU A 5 -0.90 -29.03 10.48
N SER A 6 -2.11 -29.50 10.16
CA SER A 6 -3.35 -28.94 10.68
C SER A 6 -3.42 -29.02 12.20
N GLY A 7 -3.97 -27.96 12.81
CA GLY A 7 -4.14 -27.86 14.26
C GLY A 7 -2.89 -27.40 15.01
N ASN A 8 -1.81 -27.01 14.30
CA ASN A 8 -0.57 -26.53 14.90
C ASN A 8 -0.04 -27.50 15.98
N PRO A 9 0.28 -28.75 15.60
CA PRO A 9 0.69 -29.78 16.58
C PRO A 9 2.00 -29.41 17.27
N SER A 10 2.30 -30.10 18.38
CA SER A 10 3.68 -30.12 18.89
C SER A 10 4.62 -30.82 17.91
N PHE A 11 5.92 -30.62 18.05
CA PHE A 11 6.89 -31.34 17.22
C PHE A 11 6.80 -32.85 17.41
N LEU A 12 6.65 -33.34 18.65
CA LEU A 12 6.49 -34.78 18.92
C LEU A 12 5.24 -35.37 18.26
N GLU A 13 4.10 -34.67 18.33
CA GLU A 13 2.90 -35.09 17.62
C GLU A 13 3.13 -35.15 16.11
N LEU A 14 3.82 -34.16 15.55
CA LEU A 14 4.17 -34.16 14.13
C LEU A 14 5.07 -35.34 13.78
N VAL A 15 6.06 -35.69 14.60
CA VAL A 15 6.91 -36.88 14.41
C VAL A 15 6.06 -38.14 14.38
N HIS A 16 5.09 -38.30 15.29
CA HIS A 16 4.18 -39.45 15.26
C HIS A 16 3.33 -39.50 13.99
N ARG A 17 2.80 -38.36 13.55
CA ARG A 17 2.04 -38.26 12.29
C ARG A 17 2.91 -38.63 11.08
N VAL A 18 4.12 -38.07 10.99
CA VAL A 18 5.07 -38.35 9.89
C VAL A 18 5.50 -39.81 9.91
N ARG A 19 5.80 -40.38 11.09
CA ARG A 19 6.15 -41.80 11.24
C ARG A 19 5.05 -42.70 10.69
N LYS A 20 3.78 -42.43 11.05
CA LYS A 20 2.64 -43.21 10.55
C LYS A 20 2.57 -43.16 9.02
N VAL A 21 2.60 -41.96 8.45
CA VAL A 21 2.55 -41.75 6.98
C VAL A 21 3.76 -42.43 6.28
N SER A 22 4.95 -42.33 6.85
CA SER A 22 6.16 -42.95 6.29
C SER A 22 6.05 -44.47 6.26
N LEU A 23 5.60 -45.08 7.36
CA LEU A 23 5.44 -46.54 7.43
C LEU A 23 4.38 -47.05 6.46
N GLU A 24 3.25 -46.34 6.35
CA GLU A 24 2.20 -46.65 5.36
C GLU A 24 2.72 -46.51 3.92
N ALA A 25 3.53 -45.48 3.65
CA ALA A 25 4.16 -45.30 2.33
C ALA A 25 5.20 -46.40 2.03
N TYR A 26 6.04 -46.77 3.00
CA TYR A 26 7.04 -47.84 2.82
C TYR A 26 6.40 -49.22 2.60
N ALA A 27 5.25 -49.49 3.22
CA ALA A 27 4.50 -50.72 2.97
C ALA A 27 4.01 -50.83 1.51
N ASN A 28 4.01 -49.73 0.74
CA ASN A 28 3.60 -49.66 -0.66
C ASN A 28 4.72 -49.14 -1.57
N GLN A 29 6.00 -49.22 -1.15
CA GLN A 29 7.13 -48.65 -1.90
C GLN A 29 7.38 -49.31 -3.26
N ASP A 30 6.85 -50.51 -3.49
CA ASP A 30 7.01 -51.26 -4.74
C ASP A 30 6.16 -50.68 -5.88
N VAL A 31 5.27 -49.72 -5.59
CA VAL A 31 4.47 -49.03 -6.60
C VAL A 31 5.37 -48.08 -7.41
N PRO A 32 5.49 -48.26 -8.74
CA PRO A 32 6.29 -47.37 -9.57
C PRO A 32 5.75 -45.94 -9.53
N PHE A 33 6.64 -44.96 -9.40
CA PHE A 33 6.27 -43.55 -9.32
C PHE A 33 5.50 -43.08 -10.56
N GLU A 34 5.89 -43.55 -11.74
CA GLU A 34 5.23 -43.24 -13.01
C GLU A 34 3.77 -43.70 -13.00
N LYS A 35 3.47 -44.85 -12.37
CA LYS A 35 2.10 -45.37 -12.27
C LYS A 35 1.24 -44.52 -11.34
N LEU A 36 1.85 -43.98 -10.28
CA LEU A 36 1.19 -43.05 -9.37
C LEU A 36 0.80 -41.75 -10.10
N VAL A 37 1.72 -41.18 -10.89
CA VAL A 37 1.45 -39.97 -11.69
C VAL A 37 0.36 -40.23 -12.74
N GLU A 38 0.41 -41.37 -13.44
CA GLU A 38 -0.61 -41.77 -14.42
C GLU A 38 -2.01 -41.88 -13.79
N THR A 39 -2.07 -42.42 -12.57
CA THR A 39 -3.33 -42.66 -11.86
C THR A 39 -3.92 -41.38 -11.25
N LEU A 40 -3.07 -40.56 -10.60
CA LEU A 40 -3.51 -39.32 -9.95
C LEU A 40 -3.81 -38.20 -10.94
N LYS A 41 -3.27 -38.27 -12.16
CA LYS A 41 -3.44 -37.28 -13.23
C LYS A 41 -3.33 -35.83 -12.73
N PRO A 42 -2.22 -35.47 -12.06
CA PRO A 42 -2.04 -34.09 -11.62
C PRO A 42 -1.98 -33.16 -12.83
N ASP A 43 -2.32 -31.89 -12.62
CA ASP A 43 -2.15 -30.86 -13.64
C ASP A 43 -0.71 -30.87 -14.15
N ARG A 44 -0.57 -31.04 -15.47
CA ARG A 44 0.75 -31.14 -16.09
C ARG A 44 1.34 -29.76 -16.29
N ASP A 45 2.47 -29.54 -15.64
CA ASP A 45 3.33 -28.38 -15.85
C ASP A 45 4.70 -28.86 -16.35
N ARG A 46 5.16 -28.36 -17.50
CA ARG A 46 6.44 -28.78 -18.09
C ARG A 46 7.64 -28.14 -17.40
N THR A 47 7.42 -27.19 -16.50
CA THR A 47 8.46 -26.47 -15.76
C THR A 47 8.84 -27.14 -14.44
N ARG A 48 8.07 -28.12 -13.94
CA ARG A 48 8.31 -28.77 -12.64
C ARG A 48 8.02 -30.27 -12.65
N PRO A 49 8.71 -31.06 -11.82
CA PRO A 49 8.37 -32.46 -11.63
C PRO A 49 6.95 -32.63 -11.05
N PRO A 50 6.23 -33.70 -11.43
CA PRO A 50 4.89 -33.95 -10.91
C PRO A 50 4.95 -34.32 -9.42
N LEU A 51 3.89 -33.96 -8.67
CA LEU A 51 3.64 -34.30 -7.26
C LEU A 51 4.55 -33.64 -6.20
N PHE A 52 5.85 -33.46 -6.45
CA PHE A 52 6.76 -32.81 -5.50
C PHE A 52 7.97 -32.17 -6.18
N GLN A 53 8.52 -31.14 -5.53
CA GLN A 53 9.67 -30.37 -6.02
C GLN A 53 10.85 -30.37 -5.05
N VAL A 54 10.65 -30.89 -3.84
CA VAL A 54 11.68 -31.01 -2.81
C VAL A 54 11.92 -32.48 -2.50
N MET A 55 13.16 -32.93 -2.67
CA MET A 55 13.60 -34.28 -2.34
C MET A 55 14.33 -34.29 -1.00
N PHE A 56 14.04 -35.30 -0.18
CA PHE A 56 14.76 -35.55 1.07
C PHE A 56 15.33 -36.96 1.06
N ALA A 57 16.63 -37.09 1.32
CA ALA A 57 17.32 -38.37 1.42
C ALA A 57 18.11 -38.45 2.73
N MET A 58 17.83 -39.48 3.53
CA MET A 58 18.63 -39.84 4.68
C MET A 58 19.50 -41.04 4.31
N ASN A 59 20.82 -40.84 4.28
CA ASN A 59 21.77 -41.91 4.02
C ASN A 59 22.19 -42.56 5.35
N PRO A 60 22.19 -43.91 5.44
CA PRO A 60 22.69 -44.57 6.63
C PRO A 60 24.17 -44.23 6.84
N PRO A 61 24.66 -44.27 8.10
CA PRO A 61 26.07 -44.11 8.37
C PRO A 61 26.85 -45.17 7.61
N TRP A 62 27.86 -44.74 6.84
CA TRP A 62 28.69 -45.65 6.09
C TRP A 62 29.63 -46.38 7.05
N THR A 63 29.28 -47.62 7.41
CA THR A 63 30.06 -48.46 8.34
C THR A 63 31.37 -49.00 7.77
N ASN A 64 31.69 -48.71 6.50
CA ASN A 64 32.89 -49.23 5.81
C ASN A 64 33.86 -48.12 5.36
N GLY A 65 34.20 -47.20 6.26
CA GLY A 65 35.22 -46.16 6.06
C GLY A 65 36.66 -46.63 6.24
N ASN A 66 36.92 -47.94 6.24
CA ASN A 66 38.29 -48.44 6.28
C ASN A 66 38.87 -48.37 4.87
N ALA A 67 40.01 -47.70 4.73
CA ALA A 67 40.82 -47.76 3.53
C ALA A 67 40.92 -49.24 3.11
N ARG A 68 40.48 -49.55 1.89
CA ARG A 68 40.59 -50.91 1.38
C ARG A 68 41.99 -51.05 0.82
N GLU A 69 42.79 -51.92 1.42
CA GLU A 69 44.00 -52.38 0.76
C GLU A 69 43.61 -53.39 -0.30
N VAL A 70 43.90 -53.06 -1.56
CA VAL A 70 43.75 -53.97 -2.69
C VAL A 70 45.12 -54.05 -3.35
N SER A 71 45.76 -55.22 -3.26
CA SER A 71 47.07 -55.49 -3.89
C SER A 71 48.16 -54.47 -3.55
N GLY A 72 48.26 -54.06 -2.27
CA GLY A 72 49.25 -53.08 -1.80
C GLY A 72 48.92 -51.61 -2.11
N LEU A 73 47.76 -51.34 -2.73
CA LEU A 73 47.24 -49.98 -2.93
C LEU A 73 46.21 -49.65 -1.86
N ARG A 74 46.41 -48.51 -1.19
CA ARG A 74 45.45 -47.98 -0.21
C ARG A 74 44.37 -47.17 -0.92
N ILE A 75 43.19 -47.77 -1.10
CA ILE A 75 42.03 -47.07 -1.66
C ILE A 75 41.35 -46.31 -0.53
N THR A 76 41.37 -44.99 -0.62
CA THR A 76 40.60 -44.10 0.25
C THR A 76 39.47 -43.48 -0.56
N SER A 77 38.24 -43.63 -0.10
CA SER A 77 37.12 -42.89 -0.67
C SER A 77 37.20 -41.45 -0.20
N THR A 78 37.52 -40.53 -1.09
CA THR A 78 37.38 -39.11 -0.82
C THR A 78 35.91 -38.74 -0.93
N PHE A 79 35.37 -38.16 0.14
CA PHE A 79 34.03 -37.59 0.12
C PHE A 79 34.11 -36.21 -0.56
N GLY A 80 33.91 -36.18 -1.87
CA GLY A 80 33.59 -34.98 -2.61
C GLY A 80 32.25 -35.20 -3.31
N TYR A 81 31.32 -34.24 -3.20
CA TYR A 81 30.22 -34.19 -4.14
C TYR A 81 30.85 -33.98 -5.52
N VAL A 82 30.65 -34.92 -6.44
CA VAL A 82 31.06 -34.69 -7.82
C VAL A 82 30.02 -33.76 -8.41
N HIS A 83 30.35 -32.47 -8.49
CA HIS A 83 29.49 -31.48 -9.10
C HIS A 83 29.29 -31.84 -10.57
N ASN A 84 28.10 -32.32 -10.91
CA ASN A 84 27.73 -32.71 -12.27
C ASN A 84 27.03 -31.57 -13.04
N GLY A 85 26.87 -30.39 -12.42
CA GLY A 85 26.24 -29.22 -13.03
C GLY A 85 24.74 -29.34 -13.27
N THR A 86 24.06 -30.29 -12.64
CA THR A 86 22.62 -30.53 -12.85
C THR A 86 21.88 -30.68 -11.53
N SER A 87 20.68 -30.09 -11.43
CA SER A 87 19.73 -30.37 -10.35
C SER A 87 18.54 -31.17 -10.88
N LYS A 88 18.15 -32.23 -10.18
CA LYS A 88 17.00 -33.07 -10.60
C LYS A 88 15.64 -32.54 -10.11
N PHE A 89 15.67 -31.73 -9.07
CA PHE A 89 14.51 -31.14 -8.40
C PHE A 89 14.81 -29.67 -8.10
N ASP A 90 13.85 -28.93 -7.59
CA ASP A 90 14.09 -27.53 -7.20
C ASP A 90 15.11 -27.50 -6.04
N LEU A 91 14.93 -28.42 -5.07
CA LEU A 91 15.84 -28.58 -3.93
C LEU A 91 15.93 -30.05 -3.50
N THR A 92 17.14 -30.55 -3.27
CA THR A 92 17.41 -31.88 -2.72
C THR A 92 18.25 -31.76 -1.44
N LEU A 93 17.65 -32.13 -0.32
CA LEU A 93 18.31 -32.20 0.98
C LEU A 93 18.81 -33.62 1.23
N VAL A 94 20.13 -33.79 1.32
CA VAL A 94 20.78 -35.05 1.68
C VAL A 94 21.37 -34.93 3.07
N MET A 95 20.92 -35.79 3.98
CA MET A 95 21.46 -35.90 5.33
C MET A 95 22.22 -37.22 5.47
N ARG A 96 23.36 -37.17 6.16
CA ARG A 96 24.18 -38.33 6.45
C ARG A 96 24.62 -38.30 7.90
N ASP A 97 24.39 -39.40 8.60
CA ASP A 97 25.00 -39.62 9.91
C ASP A 97 26.48 -39.98 9.74
N THR A 98 27.35 -39.23 10.42
CA THR A 98 28.81 -39.44 10.41
C THR A 98 29.32 -40.14 11.68
N GLY A 99 28.42 -40.48 12.61
CA GLY A 99 28.74 -40.98 13.94
C GLY A 99 29.21 -39.89 14.92
N LYS A 100 29.62 -38.72 14.42
CA LYS A 100 29.97 -37.52 15.22
C LYS A 100 28.92 -36.41 15.12
N GLY A 101 27.88 -36.61 14.31
CA GLY A 101 26.87 -35.62 13.97
C GLY A 101 26.33 -35.83 12.57
N LEU A 102 25.40 -34.96 12.18
CA LEU A 102 24.75 -35.00 10.87
C LEU A 102 25.50 -34.09 9.90
N ARG A 103 25.91 -34.64 8.76
CA ARG A 103 26.35 -33.86 7.61
C ARG A 103 25.14 -33.60 6.72
N VAL A 104 24.87 -32.34 6.44
CA VAL A 104 23.79 -31.88 5.57
C VAL A 104 24.38 -31.37 4.27
N SER A 105 23.77 -31.71 3.14
CA SER A 105 24.15 -31.21 1.82
C SER A 105 22.88 -30.86 1.06
N ILE A 106 22.87 -29.70 0.40
CA ILE A 106 21.76 -29.24 -0.43
C ILE A 106 22.25 -29.14 -1.87
N GLU A 107 21.59 -29.86 -2.77
CA GLU A 107 21.61 -29.59 -4.21
C GLU A 107 20.39 -28.73 -4.54
N TYR A 108 20.55 -27.70 -5.36
CA TYR A 108 19.48 -26.76 -5.70
C TYR A 108 19.57 -26.31 -7.15
N ASN A 109 18.43 -25.90 -7.70
CA ASN A 109 18.35 -25.31 -9.04
C ASN A 109 18.78 -23.84 -9.01
N THR A 110 19.87 -23.50 -9.71
CA THR A 110 20.42 -22.13 -9.78
C THR A 110 19.54 -21.15 -10.56
N ASP A 111 18.60 -21.64 -11.37
CA ASP A 111 17.60 -20.78 -12.01
C ASP A 111 16.54 -20.29 -11.02
N LEU A 112 16.47 -20.89 -9.81
CA LEU A 112 15.47 -20.59 -8.78
C LEU A 112 16.08 -20.04 -7.49
N PHE A 113 17.31 -20.44 -7.15
CA PHE A 113 17.94 -20.09 -5.88
C PHE A 113 19.37 -19.59 -6.08
N ASP A 114 19.67 -18.48 -5.41
CA ASP A 114 21.03 -18.04 -5.18
C ASP A 114 21.67 -18.80 -4.01
N GLU A 115 23.01 -18.90 -4.03
CA GLU A 115 23.78 -19.51 -2.93
C GLU A 115 23.47 -18.85 -1.57
N SER A 116 23.29 -17.53 -1.55
CA SER A 116 22.95 -16.77 -0.35
C SER A 116 21.59 -17.16 0.23
N THR A 117 20.61 -17.50 -0.63
CA THR A 117 19.30 -17.98 -0.21
C THR A 117 19.42 -19.35 0.45
N ILE A 118 20.22 -20.25 -0.13
CA ILE A 118 20.44 -21.60 0.41
C ILE A 118 21.22 -21.56 1.71
N ALA A 119 22.25 -20.71 1.81
CA ALA A 119 22.99 -20.50 3.05
C ALA A 119 22.09 -20.01 4.19
N ARG A 120 21.17 -19.07 3.89
CA ARG A 120 20.16 -18.61 4.85
C ARG A 120 19.22 -19.73 5.28
N MET A 121 18.69 -20.51 4.34
CA MET A 121 17.84 -21.67 4.65
C MET A 121 18.55 -22.71 5.52
N LEU A 122 19.85 -22.94 5.32
CA LEU A 122 20.65 -23.82 6.18
C LEU A 122 20.77 -23.28 7.61
N GLY A 123 20.99 -21.97 7.76
CA GLY A 123 20.97 -21.31 9.07
C GLY A 123 19.61 -21.43 9.78
N HIS A 124 18.51 -21.30 9.03
CA HIS A 124 17.16 -21.55 9.56
C HIS A 124 16.95 -23.00 9.98
N PHE A 125 17.39 -23.94 9.14
CA PHE A 125 17.27 -25.36 9.44
C PHE A 125 18.04 -25.72 10.70
N GLN A 126 19.24 -25.18 10.88
CA GLN A 126 20.01 -25.36 12.10
C GLN A 126 19.28 -24.78 13.33
N THR A 127 18.81 -23.53 13.25
CA THR A 127 18.08 -22.86 14.34
C THR A 127 16.83 -23.66 14.74
N LEU A 128 16.11 -24.16 13.74
CA LEU A 128 14.93 -25.00 13.94
C LEU A 128 15.27 -26.30 14.66
N LEU A 129 16.34 -27.01 14.25
CA LEU A 129 16.78 -28.24 14.90
C LEU A 129 17.18 -27.99 16.37
N GLU A 130 17.89 -26.90 16.65
CA GLU A 130 18.28 -26.50 18.00
C GLU A 130 17.04 -26.21 18.85
N GLY A 131 16.07 -25.46 18.32
CA GLY A 131 14.79 -25.17 18.98
C GLY A 131 13.96 -26.41 19.27
N ILE A 132 13.89 -27.35 18.33
CA ILE A 132 13.21 -28.64 18.48
C ILE A 132 13.82 -29.44 19.64
N VAL A 133 15.15 -29.54 19.70
CA VAL A 133 15.84 -30.31 20.74
C VAL A 133 15.66 -29.66 22.11
N ALA A 134 15.61 -28.33 22.17
CA ALA A 134 15.40 -27.59 23.41
C ALA A 134 13.97 -27.74 23.97
N ASN A 135 12.95 -27.74 23.12
CA ASN A 135 11.55 -27.90 23.56
C ASN A 135 10.69 -28.66 22.52
N PRO A 136 10.72 -30.00 22.54
CA PRO A 136 10.02 -30.82 21.54
C PRO A 136 8.49 -30.87 21.74
N ASP A 137 7.99 -30.48 22.91
CA ASP A 137 6.55 -30.36 23.21
C ASP A 137 5.96 -29.04 22.71
N CYS A 138 6.81 -28.09 22.29
CA CYS A 138 6.39 -26.81 21.73
C CYS A 138 5.61 -26.99 20.43
N SER A 139 4.63 -26.10 20.24
CA SER A 139 3.88 -26.00 19.00
C SER A 139 4.80 -25.65 17.82
N ILE A 140 4.60 -26.27 16.65
CA ILE A 140 5.49 -26.05 15.51
C ILE A 140 5.53 -24.60 15.00
N ALA A 141 4.46 -23.81 15.18
CA ALA A 141 4.43 -22.39 14.81
C ALA A 141 5.23 -21.48 15.75
N GLU A 142 5.58 -21.95 16.94
CA GLU A 142 6.34 -21.20 17.95
C GLU A 142 7.83 -21.55 17.94
N LEU A 143 8.23 -22.57 17.18
CA LEU A 143 9.63 -22.95 17.05
C LEU A 143 10.43 -21.85 16.34
N PRO A 144 11.64 -21.53 16.81
CA PRO A 144 12.46 -20.50 16.19
C PRO A 144 12.93 -20.96 14.82
N LEU A 145 12.65 -20.15 13.80
CA LEU A 145 13.13 -20.40 12.44
C LEU A 145 14.25 -19.43 12.05
N LEU A 146 14.09 -18.14 12.39
CA LEU A 146 15.08 -17.12 12.06
C LEU A 146 16.30 -17.22 12.97
N THR A 147 17.48 -17.04 12.40
CA THR A 147 18.70 -16.86 13.19
C THR A 147 18.60 -15.59 14.03
N ALA A 148 19.32 -15.50 15.15
CA ALA A 148 19.34 -14.29 15.96
C ALA A 148 19.79 -13.05 15.16
N GLN A 149 20.75 -13.23 14.25
CA GLN A 149 21.23 -12.16 13.37
C GLN A 149 20.16 -11.67 12.41
N GLU A 150 19.44 -12.57 11.72
CA GLU A 150 18.38 -12.16 10.79
C GLU A 150 17.18 -11.56 11.53
N LYS A 151 16.82 -12.10 12.70
CA LYS A 151 15.76 -11.51 13.52
C LYS A 151 16.09 -10.08 13.95
N HIS A 152 17.32 -9.83 14.40
CA HIS A 152 17.79 -8.48 14.75
C HIS A 152 17.84 -7.56 13.52
N GLN A 153 18.24 -8.07 12.35
CA GLN A 153 18.23 -7.31 11.11
C GLN A 153 16.81 -6.84 10.73
N LEU A 154 15.84 -7.75 10.76
CA LEU A 154 14.44 -7.49 10.37
C LEU A 154 13.69 -6.60 11.38
N LEU A 155 13.89 -6.82 12.68
CA LEU A 155 13.13 -6.12 13.72
C LEU A 155 13.76 -4.79 14.15
N GLU A 156 15.08 -4.68 14.10
CA GLU A 156 15.81 -3.53 14.61
C GLU A 156 16.56 -2.80 13.49
N GLN A 157 17.51 -3.43 12.80
CA GLN A 157 18.42 -2.70 11.89
C GLN A 157 17.70 -2.03 10.71
N TRP A 158 16.79 -2.73 10.04
CA TRP A 158 16.00 -2.14 8.95
C TRP A 158 14.87 -1.21 9.43
N ASN A 159 14.63 -1.17 10.74
CA ASN A 159 13.62 -0.35 11.39
C ASN A 159 14.22 0.76 12.27
N ASP A 160 15.55 0.93 12.27
CA ASP A 160 16.25 2.01 12.94
C ASP A 160 16.18 3.30 12.13
N THR A 161 14.97 3.83 12.05
CA THR A 161 14.64 5.04 11.29
C THR A 161 14.49 6.25 12.18
N ARG A 162 14.94 6.18 13.45
CA ARG A 162 14.76 7.26 14.41
C ARG A 162 15.47 8.53 13.91
N ALA A 163 14.71 9.61 13.78
CA ALA A 163 15.23 10.92 13.43
C ALA A 163 14.58 12.00 14.30
N ASP A 164 15.35 13.02 14.67
CA ASP A 164 14.81 14.15 15.42
C ASP A 164 13.93 15.01 14.51
N TYR A 165 12.79 15.45 15.04
CA TYR A 165 11.86 16.36 14.37
C TYR A 165 11.19 17.27 15.42
N PRO A 166 10.55 18.38 15.02
CA PRO A 166 9.87 19.31 15.96
C PRO A 166 8.61 18.73 16.61
N ASP A 167 8.76 17.70 17.45
CA ASP A 167 7.67 16.91 18.05
C ASP A 167 6.87 17.66 19.13
N THR A 168 7.34 18.83 19.56
CA THR A 168 6.64 19.72 20.50
C THR A 168 5.80 20.81 19.84
N ALA A 169 5.87 20.96 18.52
CA ALA A 169 5.16 21.99 17.77
C ALA A 169 3.88 21.48 17.09
N CYS A 170 3.05 22.41 16.62
CA CYS A 170 1.98 22.14 15.66
C CYS A 170 2.38 22.66 14.27
N ILE A 171 1.85 22.04 13.21
CA ILE A 171 2.26 22.34 11.83
C ILE A 171 2.09 23.82 11.47
N HIS A 172 1.03 24.48 11.98
CA HIS A 172 0.79 25.90 11.73
C HIS A 172 1.88 26.80 12.31
N GLN A 173 2.53 26.39 13.42
CA GLN A 173 3.64 27.14 14.03
C GLN A 173 4.92 27.07 13.19
N LEU A 174 5.15 25.95 12.51
CA LEU A 174 6.28 25.84 11.56
C LEU A 174 6.06 26.73 10.34
N ILE A 175 4.82 26.85 9.88
CA ILE A 175 4.45 27.75 8.78
C ILE A 175 4.56 29.22 9.20
N GLU A 176 4.17 29.56 10.43
CA GLU A 176 4.37 30.89 11.02
C GLU A 176 5.85 31.27 11.05
N ALA A 177 6.71 30.36 11.55
CA ALA A 177 8.16 30.58 11.58
C ALA A 177 8.75 30.75 10.17
N GLN A 178 8.26 30.00 9.18
CA GLN A 178 8.70 30.18 7.79
C GLN A 178 8.21 31.51 7.21
N ALA A 179 7.00 31.96 7.54
CA ALA A 179 6.48 33.25 7.10
C ALA A 179 7.24 34.44 7.69
N GLU A 180 7.73 34.32 8.92
CA GLU A 180 8.65 35.30 9.52
C GLU A 180 10.03 35.29 8.84
N LYS A 181 10.51 34.10 8.43
CA LYS A 181 11.82 33.92 7.80
C LYS A 181 11.88 34.47 6.37
N THR A 182 10.82 34.29 5.57
CA THR A 182 10.77 34.71 4.16
C THR A 182 9.41 35.34 3.81
N PRO A 183 9.06 36.52 4.37
CA PRO A 183 7.73 37.10 4.25
C PRO A 183 7.32 37.40 2.80
N ASP A 184 8.27 37.87 1.99
CA ASP A 184 8.04 38.29 0.59
C ASP A 184 8.11 37.13 -0.42
N ALA A 185 8.52 35.92 0.01
CA ALA A 185 8.55 34.76 -0.87
C ALA A 185 7.13 34.29 -1.20
N ILE A 186 6.93 33.74 -2.40
CA ILE A 186 5.61 33.26 -2.84
C ILE A 186 5.31 31.91 -2.19
N ALA A 187 4.23 31.83 -1.41
CA ALA A 187 3.79 30.61 -0.77
C ALA A 187 2.84 29.78 -1.65
N VAL A 188 1.92 30.45 -2.35
CA VAL A 188 0.91 29.79 -3.19
C VAL A 188 0.60 30.62 -4.44
N VAL A 189 0.29 29.94 -5.56
CA VAL A 189 -0.19 30.54 -6.80
C VAL A 189 -1.45 29.82 -7.27
N ALA A 190 -2.51 30.57 -7.56
CA ALA A 190 -3.74 30.08 -8.20
C ALA A 190 -4.16 31.04 -9.33
N ASP A 191 -4.44 30.56 -10.55
CA ASP A 191 -4.91 31.36 -11.70
C ASP A 191 -4.15 32.70 -11.92
N LYS A 192 -2.82 32.68 -11.72
CA LYS A 192 -1.88 33.83 -11.80
C LYS A 192 -1.93 34.84 -10.65
N GLN A 193 -2.70 34.57 -9.59
CA GLN A 193 -2.66 35.34 -8.35
C GLN A 193 -1.72 34.67 -7.36
N PRO A 194 -0.55 35.27 -7.08
CA PRO A 194 0.31 34.79 -6.01
C PRO A 194 -0.16 35.32 -4.66
N LEU A 195 0.05 34.54 -3.59
CA LEU A 195 0.13 35.06 -2.23
C LEU A 195 1.54 34.84 -1.71
N THR A 196 2.11 35.86 -1.08
CA THR A 196 3.34 35.71 -0.31
C THR A 196 3.08 34.92 0.97
N TYR A 197 4.14 34.43 1.61
CA TYR A 197 4.03 33.81 2.93
C TYR A 197 3.41 34.76 3.97
N GLN A 198 3.77 36.05 3.94
CA GLN A 198 3.18 37.04 4.83
C GLN A 198 1.67 37.22 4.57
N GLU A 199 1.26 37.33 3.31
CA GLU A 199 -0.14 37.49 2.94
C GLU A 199 -0.97 36.26 3.30
N LEU A 200 -0.48 35.05 3.00
CA LEU A 200 -1.14 33.80 3.37
C LEU A 200 -1.29 33.70 4.88
N ASN A 201 -0.24 34.00 5.64
CA ASN A 201 -0.25 33.94 7.10
C ASN A 201 -1.25 34.95 7.69
N ALA A 202 -1.22 36.19 7.22
CA ALA A 202 -2.14 37.25 7.65
C ALA A 202 -3.61 36.88 7.40
N ARG A 203 -3.93 36.44 6.17
CA ARG A 203 -5.30 36.02 5.81
C ARG A 203 -5.77 34.83 6.66
N ALA A 204 -4.89 33.86 6.88
CA ALA A 204 -5.20 32.70 7.72
C ALA A 204 -5.39 33.08 9.20
N ASN A 205 -4.62 34.05 9.72
CA ASN A 205 -4.80 34.58 11.08
C ASN A 205 -6.15 35.28 11.26
N GLN A 206 -6.56 36.10 10.28
CA GLN A 206 -7.87 36.76 10.28
C GLN A 206 -9.01 35.74 10.31
N LEU A 207 -8.93 34.72 9.43
CA LEU A 207 -9.89 33.63 9.42
C LEU A 207 -9.87 32.84 10.73
N ALA A 208 -8.69 32.57 11.30
CA ALA A 208 -8.57 31.84 12.55
C ALA A 208 -9.27 32.55 13.72
N GLN A 209 -9.12 33.87 13.84
CA GLN A 209 -9.83 34.65 14.87
C GLN A 209 -11.34 34.64 14.66
N TYR A 210 -11.79 34.76 13.41
CA TYR A 210 -13.21 34.63 13.09
C TYR A 210 -13.74 33.24 13.48
N LEU A 211 -13.04 32.17 13.12
CA LEU A 211 -13.42 30.80 13.47
C LEU A 211 -13.45 30.56 14.98
N ARG A 212 -12.49 31.11 15.73
CA ARG A 212 -12.51 31.07 17.20
C ARG A 212 -13.73 31.79 17.78
N SER A 213 -14.14 32.92 17.20
CA SER A 213 -15.38 33.61 17.62
C SER A 213 -16.65 32.80 17.27
N GLN A 214 -16.56 31.84 16.36
CA GLN A 214 -17.60 30.85 16.06
C GLN A 214 -17.48 29.55 16.88
N GLY A 215 -16.53 29.46 17.82
CA GLY A 215 -16.38 28.31 18.73
C GLY A 215 -15.39 27.23 18.27
N VAL A 216 -14.59 27.47 17.23
CA VAL A 216 -13.51 26.55 16.84
C VAL A 216 -12.36 26.60 17.84
N GLY A 217 -11.86 25.43 18.25
CA GLY A 217 -10.73 25.25 19.15
C GLY A 217 -10.10 23.86 19.00
N PRO A 218 -9.25 23.41 19.94
CA PRO A 218 -8.58 22.11 19.89
C PRO A 218 -9.55 20.95 19.66
N ASP A 219 -9.22 20.10 18.70
CA ASP A 219 -9.97 18.89 18.30
C ASP A 219 -11.41 19.14 17.78
N VAL A 220 -11.82 20.40 17.61
CA VAL A 220 -13.07 20.73 16.90
C VAL A 220 -12.87 20.47 15.41
N LEU A 221 -13.70 19.59 14.84
CA LEU A 221 -13.69 19.29 13.41
C LEU A 221 -14.40 20.40 12.63
N VAL A 222 -13.75 20.94 11.61
CA VAL A 222 -14.35 21.91 10.68
C VAL A 222 -14.36 21.31 9.29
N ALA A 223 -15.54 21.09 8.73
CA ALA A 223 -15.65 20.57 7.37
C ALA A 223 -15.24 21.66 6.36
N ILE A 224 -14.60 21.26 5.26
CA ILE A 224 -14.23 22.16 4.17
C ILE A 224 -14.71 21.56 2.85
N CYS A 225 -15.64 22.26 2.20
CA CYS A 225 -16.26 21.88 0.94
C CYS A 225 -16.07 23.00 -0.08
N MET A 226 -14.93 22.98 -0.77
CA MET A 226 -14.48 24.03 -1.67
C MET A 226 -13.81 23.43 -2.91
N GLU A 227 -13.84 24.16 -4.02
CA GLU A 227 -12.97 23.90 -5.16
C GLU A 227 -11.57 24.49 -4.92
N ARG A 228 -10.60 24.15 -5.78
CA ARG A 228 -9.23 24.67 -5.68
C ARG A 228 -9.22 26.18 -5.87
N SER A 229 -8.80 26.90 -4.84
CA SER A 229 -8.65 28.36 -4.87
C SER A 229 -7.73 28.84 -3.75
N LEU A 230 -7.42 30.14 -3.71
CA LEU A 230 -6.67 30.73 -2.60
C LEU A 230 -7.46 30.63 -1.29
N GLU A 231 -8.79 30.74 -1.34
CA GLU A 231 -9.68 30.64 -0.19
C GLU A 231 -9.64 29.24 0.43
N MET A 232 -9.53 28.17 -0.38
CA MET A 232 -9.34 26.80 0.12
C MET A 232 -8.09 26.71 0.99
N VAL A 233 -6.98 27.26 0.48
CA VAL A 233 -5.67 27.21 1.12
C VAL A 233 -5.63 28.05 2.41
N VAL A 234 -6.22 29.26 2.36
CA VAL A 234 -6.45 30.11 3.54
C VAL A 234 -7.37 29.41 4.54
N GLY A 235 -8.40 28.72 4.07
CA GLY A 235 -9.35 27.93 4.86
C GLY A 235 -8.68 26.87 5.70
N ILE A 236 -7.84 26.04 5.06
CA ILE A 236 -7.09 24.97 5.72
C ILE A 236 -6.18 25.53 6.81
N LEU A 237 -5.34 26.53 6.46
CA LEU A 237 -4.40 27.10 7.44
C LEU A 237 -5.14 27.85 8.56
N GLY A 238 -6.24 28.53 8.24
CA GLY A 238 -7.07 29.24 9.21
C GLY A 238 -7.75 28.31 10.20
N ILE A 239 -8.23 27.13 9.78
CA ILE A 239 -8.76 26.09 10.68
C ILE A 239 -7.68 25.63 11.66
N LEU A 240 -6.50 25.28 11.15
CA LEU A 240 -5.39 24.79 11.98
C LEU A 240 -4.92 25.85 12.98
N LYS A 241 -4.86 27.12 12.57
CA LYS A 241 -4.53 28.26 13.45
C LYS A 241 -5.62 28.57 14.46
N ALA A 242 -6.90 28.38 14.11
CA ALA A 242 -8.00 28.47 15.06
C ALA A 242 -7.86 27.40 16.16
N GLY A 243 -7.24 26.28 15.81
CA GLY A 243 -6.95 25.14 16.67
C GLY A 243 -7.74 23.88 16.31
N GLY A 244 -8.65 23.98 15.34
CA GLY A 244 -9.46 22.87 14.86
C GLY A 244 -8.72 21.97 13.88
N ALA A 245 -9.35 20.86 13.54
CA ALA A 245 -8.90 19.94 12.50
C ALA A 245 -9.85 20.00 11.32
N TYR A 246 -9.33 20.05 10.10
CA TYR A 246 -10.19 20.14 8.93
C TYR A 246 -10.61 18.77 8.41
N VAL A 247 -11.80 18.71 7.80
CA VAL A 247 -12.38 17.52 7.19
C VAL A 247 -12.76 17.84 5.75
N PRO A 248 -11.97 17.44 4.75
CA PRO A 248 -12.26 17.75 3.36
C PRO A 248 -13.45 16.95 2.85
N ILE A 249 -14.36 17.63 2.17
CA ILE A 249 -15.55 17.06 1.52
C ILE A 249 -15.56 17.57 0.09
N ASP A 250 -15.38 16.66 -0.87
CA ASP A 250 -15.33 17.04 -2.27
C ASP A 250 -16.73 17.50 -2.76
N PRO A 251 -16.87 18.73 -3.30
CA PRO A 251 -18.15 19.20 -3.83
C PRO A 251 -18.66 18.34 -4.99
N VAL A 252 -17.77 17.61 -5.69
CA VAL A 252 -18.14 16.71 -6.80
C VAL A 252 -18.77 15.41 -6.32
N TYR A 253 -18.60 15.03 -5.05
CA TYR A 253 -19.22 13.80 -4.52
C TYR A 253 -20.74 13.87 -4.51
N PRO A 254 -21.46 12.75 -4.70
CA PRO A 254 -22.91 12.76 -4.64
C PRO A 254 -23.45 13.28 -3.30
N GLN A 255 -24.64 13.89 -3.34
CA GLN A 255 -25.25 14.53 -2.18
C GLN A 255 -25.36 13.60 -0.97
N GLU A 256 -25.78 12.35 -1.16
CA GLU A 256 -25.88 11.36 -0.06
C GLU A 256 -24.53 11.15 0.65
N ARG A 257 -23.43 11.07 -0.11
CA ARG A 257 -22.08 10.89 0.44
C ARG A 257 -21.61 12.12 1.22
N ARG A 258 -21.84 13.32 0.68
CA ARG A 258 -21.50 14.57 1.38
C ARG A 258 -22.27 14.70 2.70
N ILE A 259 -23.58 14.44 2.68
CA ILE A 259 -24.42 14.46 3.88
C ILE A 259 -23.95 13.42 4.90
N TYR A 260 -23.63 12.19 4.46
CA TYR A 260 -23.09 11.17 5.36
C TYR A 260 -21.80 11.64 6.04
N GLN A 261 -20.83 12.18 5.28
CA GLN A 261 -19.55 12.65 5.82
C GLN A 261 -19.74 13.79 6.83
N LEU A 262 -20.62 14.75 6.53
CA LEU A 262 -20.98 15.85 7.44
C LEU A 262 -21.59 15.35 8.75
N ARG A 263 -22.49 14.37 8.67
CA ARG A 263 -23.13 13.79 9.85
C ARG A 263 -22.18 12.92 10.67
N ASP A 264 -21.33 12.14 10.02
CA ASP A 264 -20.36 11.27 10.70
C ASP A 264 -19.24 12.09 11.36
N CYS A 265 -18.79 13.19 10.75
CA CYS A 265 -17.79 14.06 11.38
C CYS A 265 -18.36 14.99 12.47
N GLN A 266 -19.67 15.22 12.48
CA GLN A 266 -20.34 16.08 13.46
C GLN A 266 -19.72 17.49 13.56
N ALA A 267 -19.19 18.01 12.44
CA ALA A 267 -18.60 19.34 12.39
C ALA A 267 -19.69 20.42 12.58
N PRO A 268 -19.51 21.38 13.51
CA PRO A 268 -20.49 22.45 13.72
C PRO A 268 -20.51 23.48 12.59
N LEU A 269 -19.44 23.54 11.78
CA LEU A 269 -19.22 24.53 10.73
C LEU A 269 -18.68 23.86 9.47
N VAL A 270 -19.09 24.40 8.32
CA VAL A 270 -18.52 24.06 6.99
C VAL A 270 -17.97 25.33 6.36
N LEU A 271 -16.67 25.34 6.03
CA LEU A 271 -16.11 26.34 5.14
C LEU A 271 -16.41 26.00 3.69
N THR A 272 -16.90 26.96 2.93
CA THR A 272 -17.31 26.76 1.54
C THR A 272 -17.17 28.03 0.70
N GLN A 273 -17.55 27.96 -0.58
CA GLN A 273 -17.66 29.10 -1.49
C GLN A 273 -19.15 29.41 -1.71
N ALA A 274 -19.50 30.67 -2.00
CA ALA A 274 -20.87 31.13 -2.08
C ALA A 274 -21.73 30.32 -3.08
N HIS A 275 -21.14 29.94 -4.21
CA HIS A 275 -21.83 29.15 -5.24
C HIS A 275 -22.05 27.68 -4.85
N LEU A 276 -21.32 27.15 -3.85
CA LEU A 276 -21.44 25.78 -3.36
C LEU A 276 -22.37 25.63 -2.16
N VAL A 277 -22.82 26.73 -1.54
CA VAL A 277 -23.69 26.71 -0.35
C VAL A 277 -24.95 25.86 -0.58
N SER A 278 -25.52 25.91 -1.79
CA SER A 278 -26.71 25.14 -2.16
C SER A 278 -26.52 23.61 -2.15
N LEU A 279 -25.27 23.12 -2.15
CA LEU A 279 -24.93 21.71 -2.11
C LEU A 279 -24.90 21.13 -0.68
N LEU A 280 -25.01 22.00 0.34
CA LEU A 280 -24.84 21.68 1.74
C LEU A 280 -26.19 21.64 2.48
N PRO A 281 -26.35 20.78 3.51
CA PRO A 281 -27.54 20.77 4.35
C PRO A 281 -27.49 21.92 5.36
N THR A 282 -27.72 23.16 4.90
CA THR A 282 -27.60 24.39 5.72
C THR A 282 -28.53 24.46 6.93
N ASP A 283 -29.58 23.64 6.95
CA ASP A 283 -30.48 23.50 8.11
C ASP A 283 -29.84 22.67 9.25
N GLU A 284 -28.83 21.85 8.96
CA GLU A 284 -28.14 20.97 9.92
C GLU A 284 -26.76 21.52 10.30
N VAL A 285 -26.07 22.22 9.38
CA VAL A 285 -24.71 22.72 9.58
C VAL A 285 -24.58 24.17 9.12
N ARG A 286 -23.86 24.98 9.90
CA ARG A 286 -23.62 26.37 9.53
C ARG A 286 -22.54 26.45 8.45
N ALA A 287 -22.95 26.84 7.25
CA ALA A 287 -22.04 27.15 6.15
C ALA A 287 -21.47 28.56 6.31
N ILE A 288 -20.15 28.69 6.13
CA ILE A 288 -19.41 29.94 6.05
C ILE A 288 -18.84 30.04 4.64
N ALA A 289 -19.36 30.96 3.84
CA ALA A 289 -18.89 31.18 2.47
C ALA A 289 -17.74 32.20 2.50
N ILE A 290 -16.48 31.73 2.43
CA ILE A 290 -15.30 32.57 2.68
C ILE A 290 -15.23 33.74 1.68
N ASP A 291 -15.55 33.48 0.42
CA ASP A 291 -15.52 34.45 -0.68
C ASP A 291 -16.57 35.58 -0.54
N SER A 292 -17.72 35.32 0.10
CA SER A 292 -18.74 36.34 0.34
C SER A 292 -18.68 36.98 1.73
N GLU A 293 -18.15 36.27 2.73
CA GLU A 293 -17.99 36.77 4.11
C GLU A 293 -16.62 37.42 4.36
N TRP A 294 -15.74 37.48 3.36
CA TRP A 294 -14.36 37.97 3.51
C TRP A 294 -14.28 39.38 4.11
N ASP A 295 -15.16 40.30 3.74
CA ASP A 295 -15.18 41.67 4.28
C ASP A 295 -15.40 41.73 5.81
N ALA A 296 -16.10 40.74 6.38
CA ALA A 296 -16.24 40.61 7.82
C ALA A 296 -15.01 39.96 8.45
N ILE A 297 -14.44 38.94 7.78
CA ILE A 297 -13.25 38.21 8.23
C ILE A 297 -12.01 39.12 8.23
N ALA A 298 -11.83 39.94 7.20
CA ALA A 298 -10.69 40.83 7.01
C ALA A 298 -10.58 41.95 8.07
N LYS A 299 -11.63 42.15 8.89
CA LYS A 299 -11.62 43.11 10.02
C LYS A 299 -10.91 42.56 11.25
N TYR A 300 -10.71 41.25 11.34
CA TYR A 300 -9.97 40.65 12.43
C TYR A 300 -8.46 40.97 12.31
N ASN A 301 -7.74 40.83 13.42
CA ASN A 301 -6.33 41.20 13.46
C ASN A 301 -5.49 40.17 12.65
N PRO A 302 -4.60 40.60 11.74
CA PRO A 302 -3.78 39.70 10.92
C PRO A 302 -2.57 39.09 11.66
N GLU A 303 -2.28 39.49 12.89
CA GLU A 303 -1.14 38.98 13.66
C GLU A 303 -1.35 37.54 14.16
N ASN A 304 -0.24 36.82 14.35
CA ASN A 304 -0.24 35.45 14.90
C ASN A 304 -0.91 35.42 16.27
N LEU A 305 -1.66 34.36 16.57
CA LEU A 305 -2.30 34.17 17.87
C LEU A 305 -1.76 32.94 18.58
N PRO A 306 -1.55 33.01 19.91
CA PRO A 306 -1.36 31.81 20.72
C PRO A 306 -2.51 30.83 20.49
N CYS A 307 -2.18 29.58 20.22
CA CYS A 307 -3.14 28.49 20.00
C CYS A 307 -2.98 27.44 21.12
N PRO A 308 -4.06 27.03 21.82
CA PRO A 308 -3.99 26.02 22.87
C PRO A 308 -3.78 24.59 22.33
N THR A 309 -3.78 24.41 21.01
CA THR A 309 -3.56 23.12 20.34
C THR A 309 -2.18 22.56 20.66
N THR A 310 -2.12 21.25 20.84
CA THR A 310 -0.88 20.52 21.15
C THR A 310 -0.51 19.60 20.00
N PRO A 311 0.73 19.07 19.93
CA PRO A 311 1.12 18.08 18.92
C PRO A 311 0.22 16.82 18.90
N LYS A 312 -0.45 16.54 20.02
CA LYS A 312 -1.36 15.39 20.17
C LYS A 312 -2.77 15.66 19.66
N SER A 313 -3.12 16.91 19.42
CA SER A 313 -4.40 17.31 18.83
C SER A 313 -4.48 16.93 17.36
N LEU A 314 -5.70 16.79 16.85
CA LEU A 314 -5.98 16.49 15.46
C LEU A 314 -5.58 17.66 14.55
N ALA A 315 -5.01 17.33 13.39
CA ALA A 315 -4.73 18.26 12.31
C ALA A 315 -5.78 18.12 11.20
N TYR A 316 -6.14 16.89 10.84
CA TYR A 316 -7.16 16.63 9.82
C TYR A 316 -7.83 15.27 10.00
N VAL A 317 -8.96 15.08 9.32
CA VAL A 317 -9.61 13.77 9.15
C VAL A 317 -9.90 13.55 7.67
N ILE A 318 -9.31 12.51 7.07
CA ILE A 318 -9.59 12.14 5.68
C ILE A 318 -10.49 10.91 5.64
N TYR A 319 -11.56 10.97 4.85
CA TYR A 319 -12.46 9.84 4.66
C TYR A 319 -11.93 8.90 3.58
N THR A 320 -11.86 7.61 3.91
CA THR A 320 -11.51 6.54 2.96
C THR A 320 -12.72 5.64 2.70
N SER A 321 -12.69 4.88 1.62
CA SER A 321 -13.68 3.83 1.35
C SER A 321 -13.73 2.80 2.48
N GLY A 322 -14.92 2.23 2.72
CA GLY A 322 -15.15 1.33 3.84
C GLY A 322 -15.81 0.02 3.41
N SER A 323 -15.23 -1.11 3.85
CA SER A 323 -15.73 -2.47 3.57
C SER A 323 -17.18 -2.70 4.03
N THR A 324 -17.65 -1.93 5.02
CA THR A 324 -19.04 -2.00 5.51
C THR A 324 -20.04 -1.24 4.64
N GLY A 325 -19.63 -0.68 3.50
CA GLY A 325 -20.49 0.09 2.61
C GLY A 325 -20.52 1.60 2.86
N ASN A 326 -19.92 2.08 3.94
CA ASN A 326 -19.87 3.51 4.28
C ASN A 326 -18.42 3.98 4.44
N PRO A 327 -18.09 5.21 4.00
CA PRO A 327 -16.79 5.81 4.21
C PRO A 327 -16.42 5.89 5.70
N LYS A 328 -15.11 5.78 6.00
CA LYS A 328 -14.56 5.84 7.37
C LYS A 328 -13.56 7.00 7.48
N GLY A 329 -13.72 7.85 8.49
CA GLY A 329 -12.80 8.95 8.76
C GLY A 329 -11.50 8.45 9.43
N VAL A 330 -10.35 8.87 8.91
CA VAL A 330 -9.03 8.61 9.47
C VAL A 330 -8.49 9.90 10.08
N PRO A 331 -8.61 10.10 11.41
CA PRO A 331 -8.01 11.23 12.11
C PRO A 331 -6.49 11.15 12.11
N ILE A 332 -5.82 12.27 11.87
CA ILE A 332 -4.36 12.41 11.94
C ILE A 332 -4.00 13.56 12.87
N LYS A 333 -2.99 13.34 13.72
CA LYS A 333 -2.51 14.31 14.71
C LYS A 333 -1.44 15.22 14.13
N HIS A 334 -1.25 16.39 14.73
CA HIS A 334 -0.18 17.32 14.37
C HIS A 334 1.21 16.68 14.40
N GLN A 335 1.55 15.90 15.43
CA GLN A 335 2.84 15.23 15.55
C GLN A 335 3.12 14.29 14.36
N SER A 336 2.10 13.57 13.88
CA SER A 336 2.22 12.62 12.76
C SER A 336 2.44 13.37 11.45
N LEU A 337 1.70 14.47 11.26
CA LEU A 337 1.86 15.36 10.12
C LEU A 337 3.23 16.04 10.10
N ILE A 338 3.75 16.51 11.24
CA ILE A 338 5.09 17.14 11.30
C ILE A 338 6.18 16.13 11.02
N ASN A 339 6.07 14.91 11.58
CA ASN A 339 7.02 13.84 11.27
C ASN A 339 7.08 13.60 9.76
N HIS A 340 5.91 13.39 9.16
CA HIS A 340 5.80 13.17 7.72
C HIS A 340 6.35 14.36 6.93
N ALA A 341 5.93 15.60 7.23
CA ALA A 341 6.38 16.77 6.50
C ALA A 341 7.89 16.98 6.58
N THR A 342 8.47 16.79 7.76
CA THR A 342 9.93 16.89 7.97
C THR A 342 10.68 15.80 7.22
N ALA A 343 10.18 14.56 7.24
CA ALA A 343 10.76 13.45 6.49
C ALA A 343 10.73 13.73 4.99
N MET A 344 9.62 14.23 4.45
CA MET A 344 9.48 14.54 3.03
C MET A 344 10.37 15.71 2.59
N VAL A 345 10.57 16.73 3.42
CA VAL A 345 11.55 17.80 3.13
C VAL A 345 12.94 17.21 2.88
N LYS A 346 13.36 16.25 3.70
CA LYS A 346 14.65 15.56 3.56
C LYS A 346 14.66 14.61 2.36
N THR A 347 13.66 13.74 2.23
CA THR A 347 13.61 12.70 1.20
C THR A 347 13.51 13.28 -0.22
N PHE A 348 12.72 14.34 -0.39
CA PHE A 348 12.53 15.04 -1.67
C PHE A 348 13.57 16.13 -1.90
N GLU A 349 14.43 16.38 -0.92
CA GLU A 349 15.43 17.45 -0.93
C GLU A 349 14.77 18.80 -1.25
N LEU A 350 13.63 19.09 -0.61
CA LEU A 350 12.86 20.31 -0.83
C LEU A 350 13.63 21.54 -0.36
N THR A 351 13.54 22.61 -1.14
CA THR A 351 14.18 23.89 -0.88
C THR A 351 13.21 25.04 -1.15
N ALA A 352 13.53 26.25 -0.67
CA ALA A 352 12.74 27.45 -0.97
C ALA A 352 12.71 27.83 -2.46
N CYS A 353 13.58 27.25 -3.28
CA CYS A 353 13.59 27.46 -4.74
C CYS A 353 12.57 26.60 -5.48
N ASP A 354 11.96 25.62 -4.79
CA ASP A 354 11.07 24.67 -5.42
C ASP A 354 9.66 25.21 -5.68
N ARG A 355 9.07 24.66 -6.73
CA ARG A 355 7.70 24.94 -7.16
C ARG A 355 6.99 23.61 -7.30
N VAL A 356 6.16 23.28 -6.31
CA VAL A 356 5.45 22.01 -6.20
C VAL A 356 4.06 22.16 -6.79
N LEU A 357 3.68 21.26 -7.69
CA LEU A 357 2.32 21.23 -8.22
C LEU A 357 1.37 20.61 -7.19
N GLN A 358 0.32 21.34 -6.80
CA GLN A 358 -0.81 20.77 -6.08
C GLN A 358 -1.71 20.07 -7.11
N PHE A 359 -1.60 18.75 -7.22
CA PHE A 359 -2.29 17.94 -8.21
C PHE A 359 -3.52 17.22 -7.64
N SER A 360 -3.38 16.60 -6.47
CA SER A 360 -4.35 15.68 -5.89
C SER A 360 -5.66 16.38 -5.49
N SER A 361 -6.76 15.64 -5.36
CA SER A 361 -7.96 16.22 -4.72
C SER A 361 -7.71 16.34 -3.21
N MET A 362 -8.27 17.39 -2.60
CA MET A 362 -8.17 17.64 -1.15
C MET A 362 -8.77 16.50 -0.31
N SER A 363 -9.64 15.66 -0.90
CA SER A 363 -10.16 14.46 -0.24
C SER A 363 -9.19 13.27 -0.23
N PHE A 364 -7.98 13.42 -0.77
CA PHE A 364 -6.89 12.44 -0.70
C PHE A 364 -5.73 13.00 0.10
N ASP A 365 -5.07 12.13 0.85
CA ASP A 365 -3.97 12.46 1.73
C ASP A 365 -2.70 12.88 1.00
N ILE A 366 -2.52 12.52 -0.28
CA ILE A 366 -1.44 13.05 -1.13
C ILE A 366 -1.49 14.59 -1.23
N PHE A 367 -2.69 15.20 -1.17
CA PHE A 367 -2.83 16.65 -1.10
C PHE A 367 -2.02 17.29 0.05
N ILE A 368 -1.84 16.55 1.15
CA ILE A 368 -1.06 16.96 2.31
C ILE A 368 0.44 17.00 1.99
N GLU A 369 0.94 16.00 1.26
CA GLU A 369 2.34 15.87 0.82
C GLU A 369 2.76 17.02 -0.09
N GLU A 370 1.84 17.47 -0.95
CA GLU A 370 2.08 18.56 -1.90
C GLU A 370 2.22 19.93 -1.21
N ILE A 371 1.56 20.12 -0.05
CA ILE A 371 1.41 21.43 0.60
C ILE A 371 2.31 21.60 1.82
N PHE A 372 2.18 20.75 2.84
CA PHE A 372 2.79 21.01 4.14
C PHE A 372 4.32 20.94 4.14
N PRO A 373 4.97 19.94 3.52
CA PRO A 373 6.43 19.94 3.35
C PRO A 373 6.92 21.21 2.65
N SER A 374 6.23 21.63 1.59
CA SER A 374 6.54 22.84 0.81
C SER A 374 6.51 24.10 1.67
N TRP A 375 5.49 24.26 2.51
CA TRP A 375 5.33 25.44 3.35
C TRP A 375 6.27 25.52 4.54
N ILE A 376 6.70 24.41 5.11
CA ILE A 376 7.66 24.45 6.22
C ILE A 376 9.10 24.72 5.75
N CYS A 377 9.38 24.58 4.44
CA CYS A 377 10.71 24.82 3.87
C CYS A 377 10.81 26.08 2.99
N GLY A 378 9.70 26.82 2.81
CA GLY A 378 9.69 28.07 2.03
C GLY A 378 9.44 27.91 0.53
N ALA A 379 9.08 26.72 0.05
CA ALA A 379 8.80 26.47 -1.37
C ALA A 379 7.45 27.09 -1.81
N THR A 380 7.23 27.20 -3.11
CA THR A 380 5.94 27.65 -3.66
C THR A 380 5.05 26.47 -4.02
N VAL A 381 3.79 26.50 -3.57
CA VAL A 381 2.73 25.59 -4.04
C VAL A 381 1.99 26.21 -5.23
N VAL A 382 1.85 25.48 -6.33
CA VAL A 382 1.10 25.95 -7.51
C VAL A 382 -0.17 25.12 -7.65
N LEU A 383 -1.33 25.75 -7.48
CA LEU A 383 -2.62 25.09 -7.66
C LEU A 383 -2.88 24.86 -9.15
N ARG A 384 -3.17 23.62 -9.52
CA ARG A 384 -3.56 23.30 -10.90
C ARG A 384 -4.96 23.83 -11.22
N PRO A 385 -5.24 24.25 -12.46
CA PRO A 385 -6.61 24.44 -12.91
C PRO A 385 -7.31 23.09 -13.08
N ASN A 386 -8.64 23.12 -13.09
CA ASN A 386 -9.46 21.90 -13.14
C ASN A 386 -9.28 21.11 -14.45
N ASP A 387 -9.01 21.79 -15.57
CA ASP A 387 -8.93 21.25 -16.93
C ASP A 387 -7.54 20.77 -17.36
N ILE A 388 -6.50 20.95 -16.54
CA ILE A 388 -5.11 20.59 -16.89
C ILE A 388 -4.94 19.11 -17.28
N GLN A 389 -5.82 18.24 -16.80
CA GLN A 389 -5.78 16.80 -17.05
C GLN A 389 -6.47 16.41 -18.37
N ALA A 390 -6.98 17.38 -19.15
CA ALA A 390 -7.66 17.10 -20.42
C ALA A 390 -6.73 16.56 -21.50
N SER A 391 -5.44 16.91 -21.47
CA SER A 391 -4.41 16.31 -22.33
C SER A 391 -3.00 16.44 -21.74
N ILE A 392 -2.14 15.47 -22.03
CA ILE A 392 -0.72 15.50 -21.61
C ILE A 392 0.02 16.72 -22.18
N SER A 393 -0.27 17.15 -23.40
CA SER A 393 0.37 18.34 -23.98
C SER A 393 0.05 19.63 -23.23
N GLN A 394 -1.22 19.82 -22.82
CA GLN A 394 -1.61 20.96 -21.98
C GLN A 394 -0.97 20.88 -20.59
N PHE A 395 -0.89 19.68 -20.01
CA PHE A 395 -0.20 19.44 -18.75
C PHE A 395 1.28 19.83 -18.81
N LEU A 396 2.00 19.38 -19.83
CA LEU A 396 3.42 19.74 -20.03
C LEU A 396 3.61 21.24 -20.28
N GLN A 397 2.73 21.87 -21.06
CA GLN A 397 2.77 23.32 -21.28
C GLN A 397 2.57 24.11 -19.98
N PHE A 398 1.67 23.64 -19.12
CA PHE A 398 1.46 24.27 -17.81
C PHE A 398 2.68 24.12 -16.91
N ILE A 399 3.29 22.94 -16.84
CA ILE A 399 4.52 22.69 -16.05
C ILE A 399 5.64 23.62 -16.50
N GLU A 400 5.85 23.75 -17.82
CA GLU A 400 6.85 24.67 -18.40
C GLU A 400 6.56 26.12 -18.01
N LEU A 401 5.31 26.58 -18.25
CA LEU A 401 4.90 27.96 -17.99
C LEU A 401 5.04 28.34 -16.51
N GLN A 402 4.64 27.42 -15.63
CA GLN A 402 4.69 27.61 -14.18
C GLN A 402 6.04 27.25 -13.58
N LYS A 403 7.03 26.78 -14.38
CA LYS A 403 8.35 26.34 -13.93
C LYS A 403 8.29 25.36 -12.76
N ILE A 404 7.40 24.38 -12.86
CA ILE A 404 7.21 23.37 -11.81
C ILE A 404 8.48 22.53 -11.68
N THR A 405 8.99 22.38 -10.45
CA THR A 405 10.21 21.62 -10.17
C THR A 405 9.91 20.23 -9.62
N ILE A 406 8.75 20.04 -8.98
CA ILE A 406 8.35 18.77 -8.38
C ILE A 406 6.90 18.43 -8.76
N LEU A 407 6.72 17.18 -9.18
CA LEU A 407 5.41 16.57 -9.40
C LEU A 407 5.25 15.40 -8.44
N ASP A 408 4.06 15.30 -7.83
CA ASP A 408 3.60 14.11 -7.14
C ASP A 408 2.33 13.62 -7.85
N LEU A 409 2.41 12.44 -8.45
CA LEU A 409 1.40 11.94 -9.39
C LEU A 409 0.86 10.58 -8.96
N PRO A 410 -0.47 10.38 -9.05
CA PRO A 410 -1.03 9.04 -9.07
C PRO A 410 -0.36 8.21 -10.16
N THR A 411 0.03 6.97 -9.83
CA THR A 411 0.77 6.10 -10.75
C THR A 411 0.10 5.97 -12.12
N ALA A 412 -1.23 5.86 -12.18
CA ALA A 412 -1.95 5.77 -13.46
C ALA A 412 -1.78 7.01 -14.35
N PHE A 413 -1.77 8.21 -13.76
CA PHE A 413 -1.53 9.44 -14.53
C PHE A 413 -0.08 9.51 -15.01
N TRP A 414 0.87 9.05 -14.18
CA TRP A 414 2.25 8.91 -14.62
C TRP A 414 2.42 7.88 -15.75
N HIS A 415 1.69 6.75 -15.73
CA HIS A 415 1.69 5.79 -16.85
C HIS A 415 1.23 6.44 -18.14
N GLU A 416 0.15 7.24 -18.08
CA GLU A 416 -0.35 7.99 -19.23
C GLU A 416 0.71 8.97 -19.74
N LEU A 417 1.32 9.75 -18.84
CA LEU A 417 2.40 10.68 -19.17
C LEU A 417 3.58 9.95 -19.84
N ALA A 418 4.06 8.86 -19.25
CA ALA A 418 5.18 8.08 -19.77
C ALA A 418 4.89 7.52 -21.16
N ARG A 419 3.69 6.97 -21.38
CA ARG A 419 3.24 6.48 -22.69
C ARG A 419 3.17 7.63 -23.70
N SER A 420 2.57 8.75 -23.33
CA SER A 420 2.43 9.90 -24.22
C SER A 420 3.78 10.48 -24.62
N LEU A 421 4.75 10.58 -23.71
CA LEU A 421 6.12 11.03 -24.03
C LEU A 421 6.83 10.10 -25.03
N SER A 422 6.49 8.81 -25.06
CA SER A 422 7.01 7.88 -26.07
C SER A 422 6.37 8.07 -27.44
N GLU A 423 5.14 8.59 -27.50
CA GLU A 423 4.37 8.81 -28.73
C GLU A 423 4.59 10.20 -29.35
N ILE A 424 4.85 11.22 -28.51
CA ILE A 424 5.07 12.60 -28.94
C ILE A 424 6.57 12.96 -28.87
N GLU A 425 7.08 13.73 -29.84
CA GLU A 425 8.46 14.25 -29.79
C GLU A 425 8.61 15.46 -28.83
N GLN A 426 7.99 15.38 -27.65
CA GLN A 426 8.08 16.41 -26.63
C GLN A 426 8.90 15.89 -25.44
N SER A 427 9.86 16.69 -24.97
CA SER A 427 10.62 16.40 -23.75
C SER A 427 9.89 16.93 -22.52
N LEU A 428 10.26 16.41 -21.34
CA LEU A 428 9.87 17.03 -20.09
C LEU A 428 10.48 18.45 -19.97
N PRO A 429 9.78 19.38 -19.29
CA PRO A 429 10.33 20.68 -18.92
C PRO A 429 11.66 20.58 -18.17
N PRO A 430 12.69 21.37 -18.52
CA PRO A 430 14.00 21.30 -17.87
C PRO A 430 13.99 21.79 -16.41
N SER A 431 12.95 22.51 -16.01
CA SER A 431 12.74 22.93 -14.61
C SER A 431 12.39 21.77 -13.69
N LEU A 432 11.83 20.69 -14.23
CA LEU A 432 11.43 19.52 -13.47
C LEU A 432 12.66 18.76 -12.98
N ARG A 433 12.79 18.62 -11.65
CA ARG A 433 13.90 17.90 -11.01
C ARG A 433 13.48 16.61 -10.32
N LEU A 434 12.20 16.49 -9.96
CA LEU A 434 11.68 15.35 -9.21
C LEU A 434 10.26 14.98 -9.68
N VAL A 435 10.06 13.68 -9.93
CA VAL A 435 8.76 13.06 -10.16
C VAL A 435 8.55 11.99 -9.11
N ILE A 436 7.57 12.20 -8.25
CA ILE A 436 7.09 11.23 -7.26
C ILE A 436 5.89 10.52 -7.87
N VAL A 437 5.84 9.21 -7.72
CA VAL A 437 4.67 8.41 -8.07
C VAL A 437 4.24 7.58 -6.88
N GLY A 438 2.93 7.49 -6.68
CA GLY A 438 2.39 6.75 -5.57
C GLY A 438 0.92 6.43 -5.76
N GLY A 439 0.36 5.79 -4.73
CA GLY A 439 -1.05 5.45 -4.71
C GLY A 439 -1.42 4.16 -5.45
N GLU A 440 -0.58 3.60 -6.34
CA GLU A 440 -0.79 2.27 -6.96
C GLU A 440 0.56 1.57 -7.19
N LYS A 441 0.52 0.34 -7.72
CA LYS A 441 1.74 -0.38 -8.10
C LYS A 441 2.31 0.23 -9.38
N ALA A 442 3.52 0.78 -9.29
CA ALA A 442 4.28 1.22 -10.44
C ALA A 442 4.73 0.03 -11.31
N SER A 443 4.58 0.19 -12.63
CA SER A 443 4.95 -0.82 -13.62
C SER A 443 6.45 -0.74 -13.89
N HIS A 444 7.14 -1.85 -13.72
CA HIS A 444 8.56 -1.98 -14.03
C HIS A 444 8.85 -1.69 -15.51
N ALA A 445 8.06 -2.27 -16.41
CA ALA A 445 8.21 -2.04 -17.85
C ALA A 445 8.01 -0.56 -18.23
N THR A 446 7.02 0.11 -17.62
CA THR A 446 6.80 1.55 -17.87
C THR A 446 7.93 2.39 -17.32
N TYR A 447 8.51 2.02 -16.17
CA TYR A 447 9.67 2.70 -15.60
C TYR A 447 10.90 2.55 -16.49
N LEU A 448 11.17 1.36 -17.04
CA LEU A 448 12.27 1.17 -17.99
C LEU A 448 12.08 2.05 -19.23
N SER A 449 10.88 2.07 -19.81
CA SER A 449 10.57 2.96 -20.95
C SER A 449 10.72 4.43 -20.59
N TRP A 450 10.31 4.84 -19.38
CA TRP A 450 10.50 6.20 -18.88
C TRP A 450 11.99 6.52 -18.77
N ARG A 451 12.77 5.65 -18.13
CA ARG A 451 14.23 5.82 -17.93
C ARG A 451 14.97 5.91 -19.26
N ASP A 452 14.61 5.10 -20.25
CA ASP A 452 15.25 5.11 -21.56
C ASP A 452 14.94 6.40 -22.34
N LYS A 453 13.74 6.98 -22.15
CA LYS A 453 13.30 8.20 -22.84
C LYS A 453 13.74 9.49 -22.13
N VAL A 454 13.66 9.51 -20.81
CA VAL A 454 13.86 10.70 -19.95
C VAL A 454 15.27 10.72 -19.34
N GLY A 455 15.88 9.56 -19.13
CA GLY A 455 17.13 9.41 -18.40
C GLY A 455 16.92 9.31 -16.89
N THR A 456 17.97 9.63 -16.13
CA THR A 456 17.96 9.64 -14.66
C THR A 456 17.60 11.01 -14.05
N TYR A 457 17.37 12.01 -14.89
CA TYR A 457 16.94 13.35 -14.50
C TYR A 457 15.69 13.77 -15.30
N PRO A 458 14.59 14.19 -14.66
CA PRO A 458 14.35 14.33 -13.22
C PRO A 458 14.51 13.02 -12.42
N ARG A 459 14.89 13.14 -11.14
CA ARG A 459 14.86 12.01 -10.19
C ARG A 459 13.44 11.46 -10.13
N TRP A 460 13.31 10.14 -10.03
CA TRP A 460 12.02 9.47 -9.96
C TRP A 460 11.93 8.67 -8.67
N LEU A 461 10.84 8.80 -7.93
CA LEU A 461 10.61 8.08 -6.67
C LEU A 461 9.29 7.33 -6.71
N ASN A 462 9.28 6.11 -6.16
CA ASN A 462 8.05 5.35 -5.92
C ASN A 462 7.73 5.37 -4.43
N THR A 463 6.55 5.88 -4.06
CA THR A 463 6.11 6.03 -2.68
C THR A 463 4.96 5.09 -2.37
N TYR A 464 4.90 4.64 -1.12
CA TYR A 464 3.82 3.82 -0.61
C TYR A 464 3.47 4.25 0.80
N GLY A 465 2.18 4.41 1.05
CA GLY A 465 1.62 4.51 2.38
C GLY A 465 0.09 4.43 2.33
N PRO A 466 -0.55 3.84 3.35
CA PRO A 466 -1.97 4.00 3.60
C PRO A 466 -2.26 5.28 4.41
N THR A 467 -3.47 5.82 4.26
CA THR A 467 -3.95 6.99 5.02
C THR A 467 -3.82 6.82 6.53
N GLU A 468 -4.01 5.61 7.03
CA GLU A 468 -3.89 5.28 8.46
C GLU A 468 -2.46 5.43 9.03
N THR A 469 -1.46 5.67 8.18
CA THR A 469 -0.06 5.87 8.59
C THR A 469 0.51 7.20 8.12
N THR A 470 -0.36 8.18 7.85
CA THR A 470 0.00 9.54 7.39
C THR A 470 0.73 9.51 6.04
N VAL A 471 -0.06 9.41 4.96
CA VAL A 471 0.36 9.65 3.57
C VAL A 471 1.37 8.62 3.04
N THR A 472 2.68 8.82 3.30
CA THR A 472 3.78 7.99 2.79
C THR A 472 4.50 7.33 3.97
N ALA A 473 4.69 6.01 3.89
CA ALA A 473 5.39 5.20 4.88
C ALA A 473 6.73 4.68 4.36
N THR A 474 6.84 4.38 3.06
CA THR A 474 8.07 3.88 2.43
C THR A 474 8.35 4.59 1.11
N VAL A 475 9.64 4.69 0.76
CA VAL A 475 10.11 5.29 -0.49
C VAL A 475 11.16 4.38 -1.13
N TYR A 476 10.99 4.14 -2.43
CA TYR A 476 11.98 3.50 -3.28
C TYR A 476 12.61 4.53 -4.23
N ASP A 477 13.93 4.58 -4.21
CA ASP A 477 14.73 5.35 -5.17
C ASP A 477 15.55 4.38 -6.04
N PRO A 478 15.21 4.24 -7.33
CA PRO A 478 15.94 3.39 -8.25
C PRO A 478 17.40 3.84 -8.46
N VAL A 479 17.70 5.14 -8.39
CA VAL A 479 19.06 5.67 -8.62
C VAL A 479 19.99 5.30 -7.45
N ALA A 480 19.46 5.22 -6.23
CA ALA A 480 20.21 4.78 -5.07
C ALA A 480 20.49 3.25 -5.08
N CYS A 481 19.86 2.48 -5.97
CA CYS A 481 19.99 1.02 -6.07
C CYS A 481 20.08 0.54 -7.54
N PRO A 482 21.12 0.93 -8.29
CA PRO A 482 21.19 0.70 -9.74
C PRO A 482 21.40 -0.77 -10.14
N GLU A 483 22.11 -1.55 -9.32
CA GLU A 483 22.50 -2.94 -9.62
C GLU A 483 21.31 -3.93 -9.61
N ALA A 484 20.13 -3.50 -9.17
CA ALA A 484 18.97 -4.37 -8.99
C ALA A 484 17.85 -4.15 -10.02
N ILE A 485 17.77 -3.00 -10.69
CA ILE A 485 16.58 -2.62 -11.48
C ILE A 485 16.32 -3.58 -12.64
N GLU A 486 17.36 -4.01 -13.37
CA GLU A 486 17.18 -4.88 -14.53
C GLU A 486 16.91 -6.34 -14.14
N ALA A 487 17.28 -6.73 -12.92
CA ALA A 487 17.11 -8.08 -12.39
C ALA A 487 15.79 -8.29 -11.62
N ILE A 488 15.09 -7.21 -11.24
CA ILE A 488 13.78 -7.30 -10.59
C ILE A 488 12.66 -7.39 -11.62
N SER A 489 11.66 -8.23 -11.34
CA SER A 489 10.45 -8.32 -12.17
C SER A 489 9.42 -7.24 -11.85
N GLU A 490 9.51 -6.62 -10.67
CA GLU A 490 8.56 -5.63 -10.18
C GLU A 490 9.28 -4.60 -9.30
N LEU A 491 8.83 -3.35 -9.38
CA LEU A 491 9.40 -2.26 -8.60
C LEU A 491 9.04 -2.42 -7.10
N PRO A 492 10.03 -2.35 -6.20
CA PRO A 492 9.78 -2.29 -4.76
C PRO A 492 9.03 -1.02 -4.36
N ILE A 493 8.42 -1.07 -3.18
CA ILE A 493 7.93 0.10 -2.45
C ILE A 493 9.02 0.71 -1.53
N GLY A 494 10.19 0.08 -1.50
CA GLY A 494 11.42 0.63 -0.92
C GLY A 494 11.51 0.43 0.58
N ARG A 495 12.03 1.45 1.29
CA ARG A 495 12.32 1.38 2.73
C ARG A 495 11.54 2.41 3.53
N PRO A 496 11.36 2.20 4.85
CA PRO A 496 10.60 3.12 5.68
C PRO A 496 11.21 4.53 5.73
N ILE A 497 10.35 5.54 5.82
CA ILE A 497 10.76 6.93 6.07
C ILE A 497 11.16 7.13 7.53
N ASP A 498 11.69 8.31 7.85
CA ASP A 498 12.06 8.69 9.21
C ASP A 498 10.89 8.47 10.22
N ASN A 499 11.25 7.89 11.37
CA ASN A 499 10.38 7.49 12.48
C ASN A 499 9.23 6.53 12.12
N THR A 500 9.38 5.77 11.03
CA THR A 500 8.44 4.73 10.61
C THR A 500 9.10 3.36 10.71
N GLN A 501 8.39 2.38 11.26
CA GLN A 501 8.82 0.98 11.24
C GLN A 501 7.88 0.17 10.35
N VAL A 502 8.41 -0.75 9.56
CA VAL A 502 7.64 -1.69 8.77
C VAL A 502 8.04 -3.11 9.16
N TYR A 503 7.04 -3.97 9.32
CA TYR A 503 7.24 -5.38 9.66
C TYR A 503 6.46 -6.26 8.68
N ILE A 504 7.09 -7.32 8.19
CA ILE A 504 6.42 -8.36 7.41
C ILE A 504 6.24 -9.58 8.30
N LEU A 505 5.00 -9.88 8.66
CA LEU A 505 4.66 -10.87 9.68
C LEU A 505 3.78 -11.99 9.12
N ASP A 506 3.85 -13.15 9.77
CA ASP A 506 2.92 -14.24 9.53
C ASP A 506 1.60 -14.07 10.32
N ARG A 507 0.73 -15.07 10.22
CA ARG A 507 -0.57 -15.07 10.93
C ARG A 507 -0.47 -15.16 12.47
N HIS A 508 0.71 -15.49 13.00
CA HIS A 508 1.01 -15.58 14.42
C HIS A 508 1.81 -14.36 14.92
N LEU A 509 1.89 -13.29 14.10
CA LEU A 509 2.65 -12.07 14.37
C LEU A 509 4.16 -12.32 14.54
N GLN A 510 4.68 -13.38 13.92
CA GLN A 510 6.11 -13.64 13.87
C GLN A 510 6.72 -13.05 12.58
N PRO A 511 7.93 -12.46 12.64
CA PRO A 511 8.61 -12.00 11.43
C PRO A 511 8.90 -13.16 10.48
N VAL A 512 8.66 -12.93 9.19
CA VAL A 512 9.02 -13.90 8.14
C VAL A 512 10.43 -13.64 7.60
N SER A 513 11.09 -14.70 7.12
CA SER A 513 12.41 -14.61 6.48
C SER A 513 12.41 -13.68 5.28
N ILE A 514 13.57 -13.12 4.96
CA ILE A 514 13.80 -12.42 3.69
C ILE A 514 13.39 -13.32 2.51
N GLY A 515 12.66 -12.75 1.55
CA GLY A 515 12.12 -13.44 0.38
C GLY A 515 10.77 -14.16 0.58
N ILE A 516 10.33 -14.35 1.83
CA ILE A 516 9.06 -15.02 2.16
C ILE A 516 7.92 -14.00 2.24
N PRO A 517 6.79 -14.23 1.55
CA PRO A 517 5.61 -13.38 1.68
C PRO A 517 5.00 -13.41 3.08
N GLY A 518 4.63 -12.24 3.60
CA GLY A 518 3.84 -12.08 4.82
C GLY A 518 2.94 -10.85 4.73
N GLU A 519 2.13 -10.62 5.77
CA GLU A 519 1.30 -9.41 5.87
C GLU A 519 2.13 -8.23 6.37
N LEU A 520 1.94 -7.06 5.75
CA LEU A 520 2.66 -5.83 6.06
C LEU A 520 1.98 -5.10 7.23
N TYR A 521 2.79 -4.70 8.21
CA TYR A 521 2.39 -3.91 9.37
C TYR A 521 3.26 -2.67 9.47
N ILE A 522 2.66 -1.54 9.87
CA ILE A 522 3.37 -0.25 9.96
C ILE A 522 3.23 0.32 11.36
N GLY A 523 4.36 0.64 11.97
CA GLY A 523 4.48 1.32 13.26
C GLY A 523 5.14 2.70 13.12
N GLY A 524 5.18 3.43 14.23
CA GLY A 524 5.94 4.69 14.32
C GLY A 524 5.08 5.94 14.45
N ALA A 525 5.70 7.10 14.25
CA ALA A 525 5.09 8.40 14.54
C ALA A 525 3.91 8.75 13.59
N GLY A 526 3.88 8.16 12.39
CA GLY A 526 2.83 8.37 11.39
C GLY A 526 1.52 7.63 11.66
N VAL A 527 1.48 6.68 12.61
CA VAL A 527 0.29 5.85 12.85
C VAL A 527 -0.87 6.69 13.43
N SER A 528 -2.03 6.60 12.77
CA SER A 528 -3.27 7.23 13.21
C SER A 528 -3.74 6.69 14.57
N PRO A 529 -4.41 7.50 15.41
CA PRO A 529 -5.06 7.00 16.63
C PRO A 529 -6.22 6.02 16.37
N GLY A 530 -6.68 5.85 15.14
CA GLY A 530 -7.75 4.91 14.80
C GLY A 530 -8.67 5.43 13.71
N TYR A 531 -9.92 4.96 13.72
CA TYR A 531 -10.98 5.46 12.87
C TYR A 531 -11.99 6.29 13.68
N LEU A 532 -12.44 7.41 13.10
CA LEU A 532 -13.44 8.29 13.70
C LEU A 532 -14.73 7.50 13.95
N ASN A 533 -15.26 7.55 15.17
CA ASN A 533 -16.53 6.92 15.56
C ASN A 533 -16.63 5.39 15.28
N ARG A 534 -15.49 4.67 15.18
CA ARG A 534 -15.44 3.23 14.86
C ARG A 534 -14.48 2.44 15.78
N PRO A 535 -14.73 2.37 17.10
CA PRO A 535 -13.80 1.75 18.06
C PRO A 535 -13.53 0.26 17.79
N GLU A 536 -14.53 -0.51 17.35
CA GLU A 536 -14.36 -1.94 17.05
C GLU A 536 -13.40 -2.15 15.88
N LEU A 537 -13.57 -1.39 14.79
CA LEU A 537 -12.68 -1.45 13.64
C LEU A 537 -11.28 -0.94 13.98
N THR A 538 -11.20 0.09 14.83
CA THR A 538 -9.92 0.59 15.37
C THR A 538 -9.16 -0.54 16.08
N ASN A 539 -9.79 -1.21 17.04
CA ASN A 539 -9.13 -2.30 17.78
C ASN A 539 -8.75 -3.49 16.89
N GLN A 540 -9.49 -3.71 15.80
CA GLN A 540 -9.17 -4.78 14.84
C GLN A 540 -7.95 -4.44 13.96
N LYS A 541 -7.77 -3.16 13.59
CA LYS A 541 -6.77 -2.71 12.61
C LYS A 541 -5.53 -2.09 13.24
N PHE A 542 -5.62 -1.56 14.45
CA PHE A 542 -4.53 -0.94 15.19
C PHE A 542 -4.22 -1.79 16.41
N ILE A 543 -3.23 -2.67 16.27
CA ILE A 543 -2.87 -3.65 17.30
C ILE A 543 -1.68 -3.16 18.12
N SER A 544 -1.55 -3.63 19.37
CA SER A 544 -0.35 -3.36 20.16
C SER A 544 0.89 -3.90 19.46
N ASN A 545 1.99 -3.13 19.50
CA ASN A 545 3.26 -3.53 18.90
C ASN A 545 3.96 -4.59 19.76
N PRO A 546 4.09 -5.86 19.30
CA PRO A 546 4.71 -6.92 20.10
C PRO A 546 6.23 -6.80 20.18
N PHE A 547 6.86 -5.89 19.43
CA PHE A 547 8.32 -5.75 19.35
C PHE A 547 8.86 -4.58 20.18
N ASN A 548 7.99 -3.84 20.88
CA ASN A 548 8.40 -2.73 21.73
C ASN A 548 7.75 -2.85 23.12
N GLU A 549 8.51 -3.32 24.10
CA GLU A 549 8.04 -3.54 25.47
C GLU A 549 8.01 -2.25 26.32
N THR A 550 8.65 -1.18 25.84
CA THR A 550 8.94 0.01 26.68
C THR A 550 7.92 1.14 26.53
N ARG A 551 7.08 1.10 25.49
CA ARG A 551 6.09 2.14 25.18
C ARG A 551 4.83 1.51 24.58
N GLU A 552 3.66 2.04 24.96
CA GLU A 552 2.42 1.77 24.25
C GLU A 552 2.52 2.33 22.83
N THR A 553 2.98 1.47 21.91
CA THR A 553 3.05 1.76 20.49
C THR A 553 2.13 0.80 19.75
N TYR A 554 1.58 1.27 18.63
CA TYR A 554 0.61 0.53 17.84
C TYR A 554 1.18 0.22 16.45
N LEU A 555 0.80 -0.93 15.91
CA LEU A 555 0.98 -1.29 14.52
C LEU A 555 -0.35 -1.19 13.79
N TYR A 556 -0.36 -0.50 12.66
CA TYR A 556 -1.46 -0.56 11.71
C TYR A 556 -1.32 -1.80 10.81
N LYS A 557 -2.38 -2.61 10.76
CA LYS A 557 -2.51 -3.81 9.93
C LYS A 557 -3.05 -3.45 8.55
N THR A 558 -2.17 -3.36 7.56
CA THR A 558 -2.53 -2.80 6.24
C THR A 558 -3.44 -3.69 5.41
N GLY A 559 -3.35 -5.01 5.60
CA GLY A 559 -3.98 -6.01 4.73
C GLY A 559 -3.19 -6.31 3.45
N ASP A 560 -2.05 -5.64 3.25
CA ASP A 560 -1.17 -5.84 2.11
C ASP A 560 -0.23 -7.02 2.36
N ILE A 561 0.07 -7.78 1.30
CA ILE A 561 1.04 -8.87 1.29
C ILE A 561 2.31 -8.36 0.62
N ALA A 562 3.43 -8.53 1.31
CA ALA A 562 4.73 -8.07 0.85
C ALA A 562 5.84 -9.03 1.32
N ARG A 563 7.06 -8.79 0.84
CA ARG A 563 8.27 -9.49 1.31
C ARG A 563 9.46 -8.55 1.29
N TYR A 564 10.44 -8.82 2.15
CA TYR A 564 11.74 -8.18 2.04
C TYR A 564 12.56 -8.80 0.91
N LEU A 565 13.25 -7.95 0.16
CA LEU A 565 14.33 -8.33 -0.73
C LEU A 565 15.65 -8.41 0.06
N PRO A 566 16.68 -9.09 -0.46
CA PRO A 566 18.00 -9.13 0.18
C PRO A 566 18.61 -7.74 0.42
N SER A 567 18.23 -6.75 -0.38
CA SER A 567 18.64 -5.36 -0.18
C SER A 567 18.00 -4.70 1.04
N GLY A 568 16.93 -5.27 1.62
CA GLY A 568 16.10 -4.62 2.63
C GLY A 568 14.97 -3.78 2.05
N ASP A 569 14.90 -3.61 0.73
CA ASP A 569 13.72 -3.03 0.10
C ASP A 569 12.52 -3.98 0.21
N ILE A 570 11.34 -3.41 0.29
CA ILE A 570 10.11 -4.16 0.42
C ILE A 570 9.44 -4.28 -0.95
N GLN A 571 9.15 -5.50 -1.38
CA GLN A 571 8.36 -5.78 -2.56
C GLN A 571 6.89 -5.99 -2.18
N PHE A 572 6.00 -5.18 -2.74
CA PHE A 572 4.56 -5.35 -2.63
C PHE A 572 4.07 -6.45 -3.60
N LEU A 573 3.31 -7.42 -3.09
CA LEU A 573 2.84 -8.59 -3.85
C LEU A 573 1.34 -8.55 -4.14
N GLY A 574 0.57 -7.80 -3.35
CA GLY A 574 -0.88 -7.69 -3.50
C GLY A 574 -1.60 -7.48 -2.19
N ARG A 575 -2.91 -7.74 -2.16
CA ARG A 575 -3.74 -7.61 -0.97
C ARG A 575 -4.36 -8.93 -0.57
N ARG A 576 -4.57 -9.10 0.74
CA ARG A 576 -5.29 -10.26 1.28
C ARG A 576 -6.81 -10.09 1.16
N ASP A 577 -7.30 -8.85 1.21
CA ASP A 577 -8.71 -8.49 1.16
C ASP A 577 -9.15 -8.02 -0.24
N TYR A 578 -10.43 -7.65 -0.38
CA TYR A 578 -11.06 -7.22 -1.63
C TYR A 578 -10.80 -5.75 -1.98
N GLN A 579 -9.93 -5.07 -1.25
CA GLN A 579 -9.58 -3.69 -1.54
C GLN A 579 -8.68 -3.62 -2.77
N VAL A 580 -8.94 -2.64 -3.63
CA VAL A 580 -8.18 -2.39 -4.85
C VAL A 580 -7.81 -0.92 -4.93
N LYS A 581 -6.78 -0.61 -5.73
CA LYS A 581 -6.42 0.77 -6.06
C LYS A 581 -6.52 0.92 -7.58
N ILE A 582 -7.36 1.84 -8.03
CA ILE A 582 -7.63 2.07 -9.46
C ILE A 582 -7.49 3.56 -9.73
N ARG A 583 -6.54 3.96 -10.58
CA ARG A 583 -6.29 5.36 -10.94
C ARG A 583 -6.00 6.26 -9.73
N GLY A 584 -5.28 5.75 -8.75
CA GLY A 584 -4.92 6.37 -7.48
C GLY A 584 -6.01 6.25 -6.42
N PHE A 585 -7.22 5.83 -6.80
CA PHE A 585 -8.35 5.76 -5.88
C PHE A 585 -8.37 4.43 -5.13
N ARG A 586 -8.38 4.51 -3.80
CA ARG A 586 -8.59 3.36 -2.92
C ARG A 586 -10.08 3.00 -2.91
N ILE A 587 -10.42 1.82 -3.43
CA ILE A 587 -11.80 1.35 -3.59
C ILE A 587 -11.97 0.04 -2.84
N GLU A 588 -12.96 0.00 -1.95
CA GLU A 588 -13.46 -1.24 -1.37
C GLU A 588 -14.54 -1.79 -2.31
N LEU A 589 -14.30 -2.96 -2.94
CA LEU A 589 -15.26 -3.54 -3.88
C LEU A 589 -16.61 -3.83 -3.20
N GLU A 590 -16.55 -4.24 -1.92
CA GLU A 590 -17.71 -4.47 -1.07
C GLU A 590 -18.55 -3.19 -0.86
N GLU A 591 -17.97 -1.98 -0.93
CA GLU A 591 -18.74 -0.73 -0.85
C GLU A 591 -19.67 -0.57 -2.05
N ILE A 592 -19.20 -0.96 -3.23
CA ILE A 592 -19.97 -0.93 -4.47
C ILE A 592 -21.02 -2.05 -4.46
N GLU A 593 -20.66 -3.24 -3.98
CA GLU A 593 -21.59 -4.37 -3.84
C GLU A 593 -22.72 -4.04 -2.86
N ALA A 594 -22.39 -3.46 -1.70
CA ALA A 594 -23.36 -3.02 -0.70
C ALA A 594 -24.31 -1.94 -1.26
N ALA A 595 -23.79 -0.99 -2.04
CA ALA A 595 -24.62 0.00 -2.72
C ALA A 595 -25.55 -0.65 -3.76
N LEU A 596 -25.04 -1.55 -4.61
CA LEU A 596 -25.84 -2.26 -5.61
C LEU A 596 -26.94 -3.12 -4.98
N ALA A 597 -26.64 -3.80 -3.88
CA ALA A 597 -27.57 -4.65 -3.17
C ALA A 597 -28.78 -3.88 -2.58
N GLN A 598 -28.69 -2.55 -2.43
CA GLN A 598 -29.82 -1.71 -2.03
C GLN A 598 -30.85 -1.51 -3.14
N HIS A 599 -30.51 -1.78 -4.40
CA HIS A 599 -31.43 -1.57 -5.51
C HIS A 599 -32.42 -2.75 -5.62
N PRO A 600 -33.76 -2.53 -5.65
CA PRO A 600 -34.75 -3.62 -5.64
C PRO A 600 -34.68 -4.61 -6.80
N MET A 601 -34.00 -4.25 -7.89
CA MET A 601 -33.80 -5.16 -9.04
C MET A 601 -32.61 -6.10 -8.90
N VAL A 602 -31.70 -5.86 -7.96
CA VAL A 602 -30.46 -6.62 -7.81
C VAL A 602 -30.67 -7.70 -6.75
N GLN A 603 -30.62 -8.96 -7.17
CA GLN A 603 -30.72 -10.10 -6.26
C GLN A 603 -29.34 -10.45 -5.67
N GLN A 604 -28.31 -10.44 -6.52
CA GLN A 604 -26.93 -10.68 -6.16
C GLN A 604 -26.03 -9.82 -7.04
N CYS A 605 -24.88 -9.40 -6.52
CA CYS A 605 -23.86 -8.73 -7.31
C CYS A 605 -22.46 -9.14 -6.86
N ALA A 606 -21.50 -9.02 -7.77
CA ALA A 606 -20.09 -9.10 -7.48
C ALA A 606 -19.35 -8.06 -8.32
N ILE A 607 -18.42 -7.34 -7.72
CA ILE A 607 -17.56 -6.40 -8.44
C ILE A 607 -16.18 -7.02 -8.63
N VAL A 608 -15.66 -6.95 -9.85
CA VAL A 608 -14.34 -7.47 -10.20
C VAL A 608 -13.54 -6.39 -10.93
N VAL A 609 -12.25 -6.32 -10.64
CA VAL A 609 -11.29 -5.51 -11.40
C VAL A 609 -10.73 -6.34 -12.53
N ARG A 610 -10.82 -5.81 -13.75
CA ARG A 610 -10.17 -6.37 -14.93
C ARG A 610 -9.12 -5.40 -15.45
N GLU A 611 -7.94 -5.93 -15.71
CA GLU A 611 -6.86 -5.22 -16.38
C GLU A 611 -6.94 -5.45 -17.90
N SER A 612 -6.77 -4.38 -18.69
CA SER A 612 -6.65 -4.47 -20.15
C SER A 612 -5.25 -4.94 -20.56
N GLU A 613 -5.05 -5.25 -21.85
CA GLU A 613 -3.71 -5.54 -22.39
C GLU A 613 -2.73 -4.35 -22.25
N THR A 614 -3.25 -3.14 -22.05
CA THR A 614 -2.46 -1.91 -21.84
C THR A 614 -2.20 -1.61 -20.36
N GLY A 615 -2.57 -2.51 -19.45
CA GLY A 615 -2.41 -2.32 -17.99
C GLY A 615 -3.49 -1.45 -17.33
N GLU A 616 -4.52 -1.03 -18.07
CA GLU A 616 -5.57 -0.17 -17.53
C GLU A 616 -6.58 -1.01 -16.74
N GLN A 617 -6.74 -0.70 -15.45
CA GLN A 617 -7.72 -1.37 -14.60
C GLN A 617 -9.11 -0.74 -14.71
N ARG A 618 -10.14 -1.59 -14.80
CA ARG A 618 -11.54 -1.17 -14.87
C ARG A 618 -12.43 -2.02 -13.97
N LEU A 619 -13.41 -1.38 -13.36
CA LEU A 619 -14.46 -2.04 -12.57
C LEU A 619 -15.53 -2.65 -13.49
N LEU A 620 -15.82 -3.93 -13.27
CA LEU A 620 -16.91 -4.68 -13.88
C LEU A 620 -17.91 -5.11 -12.80
N ALA A 621 -19.19 -4.84 -13.04
CA ALA A 621 -20.27 -5.32 -12.17
C ALA A 621 -20.94 -6.54 -12.77
N TYR A 622 -20.87 -7.67 -12.09
CA TYR A 622 -21.69 -8.85 -12.41
C TYR A 622 -22.95 -8.79 -11.55
N VAL A 623 -24.12 -8.81 -12.17
CA VAL A 623 -25.40 -8.63 -11.47
C VAL A 623 -26.39 -9.73 -11.83
N VAL A 624 -27.09 -10.28 -10.84
CA VAL A 624 -28.24 -11.17 -11.01
C VAL A 624 -29.50 -10.33 -10.79
N LEU A 625 -30.39 -10.32 -11.78
CA LEU A 625 -31.56 -9.43 -11.83
C LEU A 625 -32.88 -10.20 -11.73
N ASP A 626 -33.83 -9.64 -10.98
CA ASP A 626 -35.06 -10.34 -10.60
C ASP A 626 -36.09 -10.58 -11.75
N ARG A 627 -35.96 -9.93 -12.93
CA ARG A 627 -36.74 -10.18 -14.18
C ARG A 627 -36.39 -9.22 -15.32
N ASP A 628 -36.27 -9.71 -16.56
CA ASP A 628 -35.96 -8.99 -17.82
C ASP A 628 -34.58 -8.30 -17.88
N ARG A 629 -33.83 -8.41 -18.98
CA ARG A 629 -32.35 -8.23 -18.99
C ARG A 629 -31.81 -7.02 -19.77
N SER A 630 -32.53 -6.52 -20.78
CA SER A 630 -31.93 -5.61 -21.77
C SER A 630 -32.10 -4.11 -21.48
N ALA A 631 -32.99 -3.70 -20.57
CA ALA A 631 -33.31 -2.28 -20.30
C ALA A 631 -32.83 -1.73 -18.93
N LYS A 632 -31.92 -2.43 -18.23
CA LYS A 632 -31.65 -2.19 -16.78
C LYS A 632 -30.27 -1.68 -16.40
N VAL A 633 -29.28 -1.74 -17.29
CA VAL A 633 -27.90 -1.33 -16.97
C VAL A 633 -27.81 0.16 -16.68
N GLU A 634 -28.49 1.00 -17.47
CA GLU A 634 -28.43 2.46 -17.26
C GLU A 634 -29.12 2.87 -15.96
N ILE A 635 -30.20 2.19 -15.57
CA ILE A 635 -30.90 2.40 -14.29
C ILE A 635 -29.95 2.12 -13.12
N LEU A 636 -29.23 0.99 -13.14
CA LEU A 636 -28.28 0.63 -12.09
C LEU A 636 -27.09 1.60 -12.06
N ARG A 637 -26.60 2.03 -13.22
CA ARG A 637 -25.53 3.04 -13.31
C ARG A 637 -25.99 4.37 -12.72
N SER A 638 -27.18 4.86 -13.09
CA SER A 638 -27.75 6.10 -12.56
C SER A 638 -27.98 6.01 -11.05
N PHE A 639 -28.43 4.86 -10.55
CA PHE A 639 -28.61 4.62 -9.11
C PHE A 639 -27.27 4.69 -8.36
N LEU A 640 -26.22 4.03 -8.86
CA LEU A 640 -24.90 4.11 -8.23
C LEU A 640 -24.31 5.52 -8.25
N LYS A 641 -24.51 6.29 -9.33
CA LYS A 641 -24.08 7.69 -9.42
C LYS A 641 -24.71 8.61 -8.36
N GLN A 642 -25.85 8.22 -7.78
CA GLN A 642 -26.48 8.98 -6.70
C GLN A 642 -25.85 8.70 -5.32
N LYS A 643 -25.16 7.56 -5.18
CA LYS A 643 -24.64 7.07 -3.89
C LYS A 643 -23.12 7.10 -3.79
N LEU A 644 -22.44 6.81 -4.90
CA LEU A 644 -21.01 6.60 -4.95
C LEU A 644 -20.33 7.67 -5.83
N PRO A 645 -19.08 8.07 -5.51
CA PRO A 645 -18.26 8.89 -6.39
C PRO A 645 -18.11 8.26 -7.76
N GLU A 646 -17.93 9.09 -8.79
CA GLU A 646 -17.86 8.63 -10.19
C GLU A 646 -16.79 7.56 -10.42
N TYR A 647 -15.63 7.67 -9.77
CA TYR A 647 -14.53 6.69 -9.88
C TYR A 647 -14.87 5.31 -9.32
N MET A 648 -15.91 5.18 -8.49
CA MET A 648 -16.39 3.89 -7.96
C MET A 648 -17.49 3.26 -8.82
N VAL A 649 -18.05 3.98 -9.80
CA VAL A 649 -19.15 3.48 -10.62
C VAL A 649 -18.60 2.55 -11.72
N PRO A 650 -19.01 1.26 -11.77
CA PRO A 650 -18.51 0.32 -12.76
C PRO A 650 -18.75 0.78 -14.20
N SER A 651 -17.74 0.57 -15.05
CA SER A 651 -17.82 0.97 -16.46
C SER A 651 -18.78 0.08 -17.24
N ASN A 652 -18.82 -1.22 -16.92
CA ASN A 652 -19.71 -2.20 -17.54
C ASN A 652 -20.49 -3.00 -16.49
N PHE A 653 -21.73 -3.34 -16.83
CA PHE A 653 -22.60 -4.22 -16.06
C PHE A 653 -22.92 -5.45 -16.90
N ILE A 654 -22.66 -6.63 -16.36
CA ILE A 654 -22.84 -7.92 -17.00
C ILE A 654 -23.94 -8.65 -16.23
N ALA A 655 -25.10 -8.81 -16.86
CA ALA A 655 -26.20 -9.57 -16.27
C ALA A 655 -25.90 -11.08 -16.34
N LEU A 656 -25.99 -11.76 -15.22
CA LEU A 656 -25.84 -13.21 -15.10
C LEU A 656 -27.15 -13.85 -14.58
N ASP A 657 -27.35 -15.12 -14.93
CA ASP A 657 -28.45 -15.94 -14.42
C ASP A 657 -28.26 -16.29 -12.93
N SER A 658 -26.99 -16.47 -12.53
CA SER A 658 -26.57 -16.75 -11.16
C SER A 658 -25.08 -16.43 -11.02
N LEU A 659 -24.61 -16.06 -9.82
CA LEU A 659 -23.17 -15.96 -9.56
C LEU A 659 -22.55 -17.37 -9.50
N PRO A 660 -21.41 -17.61 -10.18
CA PRO A 660 -20.72 -18.89 -10.12
C PRO A 660 -20.12 -19.13 -8.73
N LEU A 661 -20.35 -20.32 -8.19
CA LEU A 661 -19.90 -20.75 -6.86
C LEU A 661 -18.69 -21.69 -6.97
N THR A 662 -17.82 -21.66 -5.96
CA THR A 662 -16.82 -22.72 -5.76
C THR A 662 -17.50 -24.05 -5.41
N PRO A 663 -16.83 -25.21 -5.54
CA PRO A 663 -17.35 -26.50 -5.07
C PRO A 663 -17.75 -26.52 -3.59
N ASN A 664 -17.24 -25.57 -2.80
CA ASN A 664 -17.55 -25.38 -1.37
C ASN A 664 -18.66 -24.32 -1.13
N GLY A 665 -19.38 -23.88 -2.17
CA GLY A 665 -20.54 -22.99 -2.04
C GLY A 665 -20.23 -21.49 -1.82
N LYS A 666 -18.97 -21.05 -1.91
CA LYS A 666 -18.60 -19.63 -1.83
C LYS A 666 -18.67 -18.94 -3.19
N SER A 667 -19.21 -17.71 -3.24
CA SER A 667 -19.22 -16.84 -4.43
C SER A 667 -17.80 -16.58 -4.94
N ILE A 668 -17.60 -16.71 -6.25
CA ILE A 668 -16.30 -16.54 -6.90
C ILE A 668 -16.15 -15.09 -7.40
N ALA A 669 -15.52 -14.22 -6.61
CA ALA A 669 -14.94 -12.98 -7.14
C ALA A 669 -13.46 -13.18 -7.55
N LEU A 670 -12.70 -14.03 -6.83
CA LEU A 670 -11.26 -14.24 -7.03
C LEU A 670 -10.89 -15.22 -8.17
N SER A 671 -11.64 -16.31 -8.39
CA SER A 671 -11.26 -17.29 -9.43
C SER A 671 -11.47 -16.81 -10.86
N TRP A 672 -12.21 -15.72 -11.11
CA TRP A 672 -12.38 -15.17 -12.46
C TRP A 672 -11.19 -14.36 -12.96
N GLN A 673 -10.39 -13.76 -12.05
CA GLN A 673 -9.09 -13.20 -12.43
C GLN A 673 -8.14 -14.29 -12.95
N ILE A 674 -8.28 -15.53 -12.50
CA ILE A 674 -7.44 -16.67 -12.89
C ILE A 674 -8.00 -17.41 -14.12
N LEU A 675 -9.34 -17.54 -14.24
CA LEU A 675 -9.97 -18.34 -15.31
C LEU A 675 -9.97 -17.67 -16.69
N HIS A 676 -9.79 -16.34 -16.80
CA HIS A 676 -9.69 -15.67 -18.11
C HIS A 676 -8.27 -15.44 -18.63
N LEU A 677 -7.24 -15.70 -17.83
CA LEU A 677 -5.86 -15.81 -18.34
C LEU A 677 -5.63 -17.11 -19.14
N SER A 678 -6.54 -18.09 -19.04
CA SER A 678 -6.43 -19.39 -19.74
C SER A 678 -7.40 -19.59 -20.91
N SER A 679 -8.32 -18.65 -21.18
CA SER A 679 -9.33 -18.82 -22.24
C SER A 679 -9.17 -17.82 -23.39
N ARG A 680 -8.16 -18.04 -24.24
CA ARG A 680 -8.08 -17.45 -25.60
C ARG A 680 -9.02 -18.11 -26.62
N ASN A 681 -9.90 -19.05 -26.24
CA ASN A 681 -10.73 -19.82 -27.17
C ASN A 681 -12.16 -20.09 -26.66
N LEU A 682 -12.95 -19.04 -26.41
CA LEU A 682 -14.41 -19.18 -26.30
C LEU A 682 -15.12 -18.19 -27.24
N SER A 683 -14.82 -18.32 -28.53
CA SER A 683 -15.85 -18.12 -29.55
C SER A 683 -16.47 -19.48 -29.85
N GLN A 684 -17.80 -19.55 -29.75
CA GLN A 684 -18.67 -20.65 -30.18
C GLN A 684 -18.39 -22.04 -29.55
N LYS A 685 -19.13 -22.39 -28.49
CA LYS A 685 -19.79 -23.71 -28.39
C LYS A 685 -20.87 -23.75 -27.31
N ASN A 686 -21.98 -24.38 -27.70
CA ASN A 686 -23.30 -24.47 -27.07
C ASN A 686 -23.35 -24.71 -25.54
N PRO A 687 -24.31 -24.09 -24.83
CA PRO A 687 -24.62 -24.38 -23.44
C PRO A 687 -25.68 -25.50 -23.33
N GLN A 688 -25.29 -26.75 -23.61
CA GLN A 688 -26.06 -27.92 -23.19
C GLN A 688 -25.12 -29.12 -23.01
N LYS A 689 -24.61 -29.27 -21.79
CA LYS A 689 -24.47 -30.53 -21.03
C LYS A 689 -23.52 -30.29 -19.85
N LEU A 690 -24.06 -30.56 -18.66
CA LEU A 690 -23.49 -30.44 -17.31
C LEU A 690 -22.11 -31.08 -17.18
#